data_AF-A0A7S4SA81-F1
#
_entry.id   AF-A0A7S4SA81-F1
#
_cell.length_a   1.000
_cell.length_b   1.000
_cell.length_c   1.000
_cell.angle_alpha   90.00
_cell.angle_beta   90.00
_cell.angle_gamma   90.00
#
_symmetry.space_group_name_H-M   'P 1'
#
loop_
_entity.id
_entity.type
_entity.pdbx_description
1 polymer ?
#
loop_
_entity_poly.entity_id
_entity_poly.type
_entity_poly.pdbx_seq_one_letter_code
_entity_poly.pdbx_strand_id
1 'polypeptide(L)'
;RMVHDGKEAARAGATQGLPLYSVGNSGAAREMYISELQRFGVRTLADVRGNPTAGRHSDMHRSPELSRALRAASMAYAYWGEQLGEDHVEHIDEHHLRLVLKGLLAGVQQPICFLGHLRDPGKCHRLRLCQVLHDIGSHQVWHLFWEDHMRATRRPHGDVQAESNRHQDYFFDHFNQHVQAKCPSGRLWRCELPVVEWSDFRTALLQDSRAYRLKLPFETEVLWYPAWLPAREADQLLGTLGSLRLEYPTYSFAQASGLAKGVQSKRGVARFCEEFRQRHQQVSAASDVEARRFEPWTRELLQQVERASETVFNCLWVNEYGDGRVGITWHTDLGHSGLGPNPSIGSLSVGATRRFLMKSKLPASGHRPAYVEFPLGHGDLLVMGRNSQTHWLHSVPQEEDAAGRRFNLTFRFYAREEDEDEDGALFAEGPAQLESIAATTSAAAAVSASAAPTRRRWGASADAAPTKDRDAPPPPAVAAPAAATGQAAAEPPPSEALTARAQGEPPKQQGAKRVPPPPPPLPKGTDGSKAFVAARQNGKVPAGSSGPAGQRRTAGGSAALRVTFPDGYVSHLEDVSAGTPVQELVRRIEASYGIRSGHVALYFQGQPLQAGSTLRSGGVTHEGTVCVKLRPPGLA
;
A
#
# COMPACT_ATOMS: atom_id res chain seq x y z
N ARG A 1 29.49 31.73 -10.35
CA ARG A 1 28.73 30.46 -10.47
C ARG A 1 27.88 30.36 -11.75
N MET A 2 27.32 31.44 -12.32
CA MET A 2 26.56 31.38 -13.59
C MET A 2 27.35 31.02 -14.88
N VAL A 3 28.68 30.95 -14.82
CA VAL A 3 29.53 30.67 -16.00
C VAL A 3 30.00 29.20 -16.03
N HIS A 4 29.78 28.44 -14.95
CA HIS A 4 30.24 27.05 -14.87
C HIS A 4 29.25 26.06 -15.48
N ASP A 5 27.94 26.29 -15.33
CA ASP A 5 26.89 25.39 -15.87
C ASP A 5 26.80 25.42 -17.41
N GLY A 6 27.23 26.51 -18.04
CA GLY A 6 27.27 26.61 -19.51
C GLY A 6 28.47 25.89 -20.15
N LYS A 7 29.51 25.57 -19.37
CA LYS A 7 30.76 24.96 -19.89
C LYS A 7 30.80 23.44 -19.76
N GLU A 8 30.03 22.82 -18.86
CA GLU A 8 29.90 21.35 -18.83
C GLU A 8 29.09 20.81 -20.01
N ALA A 9 28.14 21.59 -20.54
CA ALA A 9 27.39 21.23 -21.74
C ALA A 9 28.26 21.15 -23.01
N ALA A 10 29.42 21.83 -23.03
CA ALA A 10 30.27 21.94 -24.21
C ALA A 10 31.40 20.90 -24.29
N ARG A 11 31.59 20.05 -23.25
CA ARG A 11 32.70 19.08 -23.21
C ARG A 11 32.30 17.61 -23.35
N ALA A 12 31.02 17.28 -23.39
CA ALA A 12 30.55 15.92 -23.64
C ALA A 12 30.17 15.74 -25.12
N GLY A 13 31.17 15.49 -25.97
CA GLY A 13 30.98 14.97 -27.32
C GLY A 13 30.44 13.54 -27.28
N ALA A 14 29.15 13.41 -27.01
CA ALA A 14 28.35 12.20 -27.21
C ALA A 14 26.95 12.68 -27.61
N THR A 15 26.35 12.11 -28.65
CA THR A 15 25.01 12.42 -29.16
C THR A 15 23.99 12.64 -28.02
N GLN A 16 23.76 13.89 -27.65
CA GLN A 16 22.96 14.23 -26.48
C GLN A 16 21.47 14.11 -26.83
N GLY A 17 20.82 13.05 -26.33
CA GLY A 17 19.38 12.87 -26.42
C GLY A 17 18.61 14.04 -25.81
N LEU A 18 17.38 14.28 -26.29
CA LEU A 18 16.51 15.37 -25.82
C LEU A 18 16.29 15.26 -24.30
N PRO A 19 16.28 16.39 -23.57
CA PRO A 19 16.06 16.35 -22.13
C PRO A 19 14.59 15.98 -21.84
N LEU A 20 14.42 15.00 -20.96
CA LEU A 20 13.13 14.60 -20.41
C LEU A 20 13.15 14.88 -18.92
N TYR A 21 12.15 15.61 -18.45
CA TYR A 21 11.99 15.98 -17.06
C TYR A 21 10.92 15.12 -16.39
N SER A 22 10.98 14.98 -15.08
CA SER A 22 9.92 14.44 -14.24
C SER A 22 9.68 15.43 -13.10
N VAL A 23 8.44 15.66 -12.71
CA VAL A 23 8.08 16.53 -11.59
C VAL A 23 6.96 15.91 -10.77
N GLY A 24 7.09 16.00 -9.46
CA GLY A 24 6.06 15.59 -8.53
C GLY A 24 5.08 16.71 -8.19
N ASN A 25 3.98 16.33 -7.57
CA ASN A 25 3.04 17.25 -6.95
C ASN A 25 3.67 17.95 -5.72
N SER A 26 3.19 19.15 -5.40
CA SER A 26 3.73 20.00 -4.33
C SER A 26 2.67 20.99 -3.83
N GLY A 27 3.00 21.77 -2.81
CA GLY A 27 2.20 22.91 -2.36
C GLY A 27 2.38 24.16 -3.23
N ALA A 28 3.13 24.10 -4.33
CA ALA A 28 3.32 25.25 -5.22
C ALA A 28 2.03 25.56 -6.00
N ALA A 29 1.77 26.85 -6.21
CA ALA A 29 0.68 27.31 -7.07
C ALA A 29 0.93 26.88 -8.54
N ARG A 30 -0.14 26.76 -9.32
CA ARG A 30 -0.07 26.36 -10.74
C ARG A 30 0.86 27.28 -11.54
N GLU A 31 0.82 28.58 -11.26
CA GLU A 31 1.63 29.58 -11.94
C GLU A 31 3.13 29.36 -11.68
N MET A 32 3.50 28.90 -10.48
CA MET A 32 4.87 28.53 -10.16
C MET A 32 5.31 27.26 -10.89
N TYR A 33 4.43 26.26 -11.01
CA TYR A 33 4.68 25.08 -11.85
C TYR A 33 4.99 25.49 -13.29
N ILE A 34 4.13 26.30 -13.89
CA ILE A 34 4.27 26.73 -15.28
C ILE A 34 5.58 27.53 -15.46
N SER A 35 5.85 28.49 -14.57
CA SER A 35 7.07 29.31 -14.60
C SER A 35 8.33 28.46 -14.55
N GLU A 36 8.41 27.50 -13.62
CA GLU A 36 9.59 26.64 -13.48
C GLU A 36 9.74 25.68 -14.66
N LEU A 37 8.66 25.12 -15.18
CA LEU A 37 8.70 24.29 -16.38
C LEU A 37 9.20 25.07 -17.60
N GLN A 38 8.74 26.32 -17.78
CA GLN A 38 9.24 27.22 -18.83
C GLN A 38 10.73 27.53 -18.64
N ARG A 39 11.19 27.74 -17.40
CA ARG A 39 12.61 27.96 -17.08
C ARG A 39 13.50 26.79 -17.51
N PHE A 40 12.99 25.56 -17.44
CA PHE A 40 13.70 24.36 -17.93
C PHE A 40 13.45 24.05 -19.42
N GLY A 41 12.73 24.94 -20.13
CA GLY A 41 12.46 24.80 -21.57
C GLY A 41 11.43 23.72 -21.92
N VAL A 42 10.63 23.26 -20.94
CA VAL A 42 9.59 22.25 -21.15
C VAL A 42 8.50 22.82 -22.06
N ARG A 43 8.16 22.07 -23.11
CA ARG A 43 7.12 22.43 -24.08
C ARG A 43 5.87 21.57 -23.96
N THR A 44 6.00 20.37 -23.38
CA THR A 44 4.88 19.46 -23.15
C THR A 44 4.90 18.99 -21.70
N LEU A 45 3.78 19.14 -21.00
CA LEU A 45 3.53 18.49 -19.73
C LEU A 45 2.69 17.24 -19.97
N ALA A 46 3.29 16.07 -19.79
CA ALA A 46 2.62 14.78 -19.86
C ALA A 46 2.17 14.34 -18.46
N ASP A 47 0.87 14.33 -18.24
CA ASP A 47 0.27 13.86 -16.99
C ASP A 47 0.20 12.33 -16.98
N VAL A 48 1.06 11.70 -16.18
CA VAL A 48 1.14 10.25 -15.99
C VAL A 48 0.42 9.78 -14.73
N ARG A 49 -0.40 10.64 -14.10
CA ARG A 49 -1.18 10.27 -12.89
C ARG A 49 -2.38 9.42 -13.29
N GLY A 50 -2.59 8.31 -12.60
CA GLY A 50 -3.80 7.49 -12.78
C GLY A 50 -5.05 8.23 -12.28
N ASN A 51 -4.96 8.86 -11.10
CA ASN A 51 -6.05 9.64 -10.51
C ASN A 51 -6.07 11.08 -11.05
N PRO A 52 -7.16 11.55 -11.70
CA PRO A 52 -7.26 12.92 -12.21
C PRO A 52 -7.30 14.01 -11.13
N THR A 53 -7.65 13.66 -9.90
CA THR A 53 -7.67 14.58 -8.75
C THR A 53 -6.43 14.42 -7.86
N ALA A 54 -5.37 13.80 -8.38
CA ALA A 54 -4.09 13.70 -7.69
C ALA A 54 -3.43 15.08 -7.58
N GLY A 55 -3.49 15.71 -6.40
CA GLY A 55 -3.11 17.11 -6.22
C GLY A 55 -3.23 17.51 -4.76
N ARG A 56 -2.30 18.31 -4.19
CA ARG A 56 -2.62 19.02 -2.93
C ARG A 56 -3.51 20.22 -3.23
N HIS A 57 -3.22 20.91 -4.34
CA HIS A 57 -4.05 21.99 -4.88
C HIS A 57 -4.95 21.49 -6.01
N SER A 58 -6.22 21.88 -5.95
CA SER A 58 -7.21 21.60 -6.99
C SER A 58 -6.82 22.16 -8.35
N ASP A 59 -6.01 23.22 -8.38
CA ASP A 59 -5.60 23.89 -9.62
C ASP A 59 -4.62 23.06 -10.46
N MET A 60 -4.00 22.05 -9.85
CA MET A 60 -3.18 21.05 -10.52
C MET A 60 -3.94 19.77 -10.84
N HIS A 61 -5.25 19.68 -10.52
CA HIS A 61 -6.09 18.58 -10.99
C HIS A 61 -6.21 18.61 -12.51
N ARG A 62 -6.41 17.44 -13.11
CA ARG A 62 -6.71 17.33 -14.54
C ARG A 62 -8.03 18.05 -14.82
N SER A 63 -7.92 19.24 -15.40
CA SER A 63 -9.04 20.17 -15.57
C SER A 63 -8.86 20.98 -16.87
N PRO A 64 -9.97 21.44 -17.48
CA PRO A 64 -9.91 22.39 -18.59
C PRO A 64 -9.13 23.66 -18.25
N GLU A 65 -9.15 24.08 -16.98
CA GLU A 65 -8.44 25.24 -16.43
C GLU A 65 -6.92 25.04 -16.53
N LEU A 66 -6.41 23.89 -16.07
CA LEU A 66 -4.98 23.56 -16.18
C LEU A 66 -4.54 23.54 -17.64
N SER A 67 -5.32 22.90 -18.52
CA SER A 67 -5.01 22.87 -19.95
C SER A 67 -5.02 24.27 -20.60
N ARG A 68 -5.94 25.16 -20.18
CA ARG A 68 -5.97 26.56 -20.65
C ARG A 68 -4.75 27.34 -20.17
N ALA A 69 -4.36 27.19 -18.90
CA ALA A 69 -3.20 27.86 -18.33
C ALA A 69 -1.89 27.46 -19.04
N LEU A 70 -1.70 26.16 -19.28
CA LEU A 70 -0.54 25.64 -20.04
C LEU A 70 -0.53 26.17 -21.48
N ARG A 71 -1.67 26.19 -22.17
CA ARG A 71 -1.76 26.77 -23.52
C ARG A 71 -1.43 28.26 -23.54
N ALA A 72 -1.90 29.03 -22.57
CA ALA A 72 -1.56 30.45 -22.44
C ALA A 72 -0.05 30.66 -22.24
N ALA A 73 0.63 29.69 -21.63
CA ALA A 73 2.07 29.65 -21.44
C ALA A 73 2.84 29.02 -22.62
N SER A 74 2.19 28.80 -23.77
CA SER A 74 2.78 28.11 -24.94
C SER A 74 3.30 26.71 -24.63
N MET A 75 2.59 25.97 -23.78
CA MET A 75 2.88 24.57 -23.44
C MET A 75 1.72 23.66 -23.82
N ALA A 76 2.04 22.49 -24.37
CA ALA A 76 1.09 21.43 -24.61
C ALA A 76 0.81 20.64 -23.31
N TYR A 77 -0.43 20.18 -23.16
CA TYR A 77 -0.84 19.27 -22.10
C TYR A 77 -1.28 17.95 -22.72
N ALA A 78 -0.69 16.84 -22.27
CA ALA A 78 -1.06 15.50 -22.72
C ALA A 78 -1.40 14.63 -21.51
N TYR A 79 -2.52 13.92 -21.55
CA TYR A 79 -2.88 12.96 -20.51
C TYR A 79 -2.47 11.56 -20.95
N TRP A 80 -1.52 10.96 -20.23
CA TRP A 80 -0.98 9.61 -20.45
C TRP A 80 -1.24 8.69 -19.27
N GLY A 81 -1.99 9.11 -18.26
CA GLY A 81 -2.31 8.30 -17.09
C GLY A 81 -3.17 7.06 -17.38
N GLU A 82 -3.81 6.98 -18.54
CA GLU A 82 -4.51 5.78 -18.99
C GLU A 82 -3.52 4.67 -19.37
N GLN A 83 -2.37 5.01 -19.97
CA GLN A 83 -1.35 4.04 -20.39
C GLN A 83 -0.20 3.90 -19.37
N LEU A 84 0.13 4.99 -18.68
CA LEU A 84 1.30 5.13 -17.81
C LEU A 84 0.92 5.49 -16.36
N GLY A 85 -0.34 5.33 -15.97
CA GLY A 85 -0.78 5.50 -14.59
C GLY A 85 -0.14 4.45 -13.67
N GLU A 86 0.03 4.79 -12.39
CA GLU A 86 0.61 3.94 -11.33
C GLU A 86 0.12 2.49 -11.42
N ASP A 87 -1.21 2.35 -11.39
CA ASP A 87 -1.93 1.09 -11.52
C ASP A 87 -1.59 0.26 -12.79
N HIS A 88 -1.38 0.90 -13.94
CA HIS A 88 -1.03 0.19 -15.18
C HIS A 88 0.45 -0.18 -15.20
N VAL A 89 1.29 0.75 -14.73
CA VAL A 89 2.75 0.60 -14.74
C VAL A 89 3.20 -0.50 -13.79
N GLU A 90 2.50 -0.74 -12.68
CA GLU A 90 2.81 -1.84 -11.76
C GLU A 90 2.65 -3.23 -12.41
N HIS A 91 1.67 -3.41 -13.30
CA HIS A 91 1.29 -4.73 -13.84
C HIS A 91 1.83 -5.02 -15.24
N ILE A 92 2.29 -3.99 -15.96
CA ILE A 92 2.90 -4.15 -17.28
C ILE A 92 4.33 -4.67 -17.13
N ASP A 93 4.74 -5.65 -17.95
CA ASP A 93 6.14 -6.04 -18.01
C ASP A 93 6.99 -4.94 -18.67
N GLU A 94 8.31 -5.04 -18.49
CA GLU A 94 9.23 -4.01 -18.96
C GLU A 94 9.24 -3.86 -20.48
N HIS A 95 9.07 -4.96 -21.22
CA HIS A 95 9.08 -4.93 -22.67
C HIS A 95 7.86 -4.15 -23.21
N HIS A 96 6.67 -4.48 -22.72
CA HIS A 96 5.45 -3.75 -23.04
C HIS A 96 5.56 -2.26 -22.66
N LEU A 97 6.11 -1.96 -21.48
CA LEU A 97 6.35 -0.57 -21.06
C LEU A 97 7.30 0.18 -22.00
N ARG A 98 8.38 -0.46 -22.44
CA ARG A 98 9.33 0.09 -23.43
C ARG A 98 8.61 0.45 -24.73
N LEU A 99 7.70 -0.39 -25.23
CA LEU A 99 6.94 -0.12 -26.45
C LEU A 99 5.98 1.07 -26.28
N VAL A 100 5.21 1.09 -25.20
CA VAL A 100 4.26 2.18 -24.92
C VAL A 100 5.00 3.51 -24.86
N LEU A 101 6.12 3.57 -24.13
CA LEU A 101 6.95 4.77 -24.01
C LEU A 101 7.55 5.20 -25.35
N LYS A 102 8.10 4.27 -26.14
CA LYS A 102 8.60 4.56 -27.50
C LYS A 102 7.52 5.13 -28.41
N GLY A 103 6.29 4.60 -28.32
CA GLY A 103 5.15 5.07 -29.12
C GLY A 103 4.66 6.45 -28.71
N LEU A 104 4.55 6.72 -27.40
CA LEU A 104 4.12 8.02 -26.88
C LEU A 104 5.15 9.12 -27.13
N LEU A 105 6.44 8.80 -27.10
CA LEU A 105 7.54 9.73 -27.37
C LEU A 105 7.90 9.80 -28.86
N ALA A 106 7.31 8.97 -29.72
CA ALA A 106 7.56 9.04 -31.15
C ALA A 106 7.20 10.43 -31.69
N GLY A 107 8.16 11.10 -32.33
CA GLY A 107 7.98 12.45 -32.88
C GLY A 107 8.06 13.58 -31.85
N VAL A 108 8.32 13.30 -30.57
CA VAL A 108 8.61 14.34 -29.58
C VAL A 108 10.00 14.90 -29.86
N GLN A 109 10.06 16.13 -30.36
CA GLN A 109 11.30 16.83 -30.71
C GLN A 109 11.66 17.97 -29.74
N GLN A 110 10.86 18.15 -28.69
CA GLN A 110 11.01 19.22 -27.71
C GLN A 110 11.03 18.66 -26.29
N PRO A 111 11.63 19.37 -25.31
CA PRO A 111 11.68 18.89 -23.94
C PRO A 111 10.27 18.65 -23.37
N ILE A 112 10.10 17.47 -22.78
CA ILE A 112 8.85 17.01 -22.19
C ILE A 112 9.04 16.79 -20.68
N CYS A 113 7.98 16.99 -19.89
CA CYS A 113 7.99 16.74 -18.45
C CYS A 113 6.87 15.78 -18.05
N PHE A 114 7.19 14.73 -17.29
CA PHE A 114 6.22 13.82 -16.68
C PHE A 114 5.73 14.37 -15.35
N LEU A 115 4.43 14.58 -15.21
CA LEU A 115 3.79 14.97 -13.95
C LEU A 115 3.33 13.73 -13.19
N GLY A 116 3.96 13.45 -12.03
CA GLY A 116 3.61 12.34 -11.15
C GLY A 116 2.79 12.74 -9.93
N HIS A 117 2.21 11.74 -9.26
CA HIS A 117 1.30 11.97 -8.12
C HIS A 117 2.04 12.44 -6.85
N LEU A 118 3.17 11.82 -6.52
CA LEU A 118 3.90 12.07 -5.28
C LEU A 118 5.04 13.06 -5.50
N ARG A 119 5.44 13.81 -4.46
CA ARG A 119 6.56 14.77 -4.56
C ARG A 119 7.87 14.08 -4.90
N ASP A 120 8.20 13.04 -4.15
CA ASP A 120 9.40 12.24 -4.27
C ASP A 120 9.27 11.22 -5.42
N PRO A 121 10.19 11.19 -6.40
CA PRO A 121 10.20 10.18 -7.45
C PRO A 121 10.40 8.76 -6.90
N GLY A 122 11.21 8.55 -5.85
CA GLY A 122 11.48 7.23 -5.26
C GLY A 122 10.23 6.52 -4.73
N LYS A 123 9.18 7.28 -4.45
CA LYS A 123 7.90 6.77 -3.97
C LYS A 123 6.84 6.70 -5.07
N CYS A 124 7.17 7.08 -6.30
CA CYS A 124 6.22 7.24 -7.41
C CYS A 124 6.58 6.33 -8.58
N HIS A 125 5.57 5.75 -9.22
CA HIS A 125 5.74 4.93 -10.44
C HIS A 125 6.52 5.62 -11.56
N ARG A 126 6.53 6.96 -11.58
CA ARG A 126 7.31 7.74 -12.57
C ARG A 126 8.80 7.45 -12.52
N LEU A 127 9.37 7.00 -11.39
CA LEU A 127 10.78 6.61 -11.34
C LEU A 127 11.03 5.40 -12.24
N ARG A 128 10.14 4.40 -12.22
CA ARG A 128 10.20 3.25 -13.14
C ARG A 128 10.06 3.68 -14.60
N LEU A 129 9.15 4.61 -14.91
CA LEU A 129 9.03 5.18 -16.27
C LEU A 129 10.35 5.83 -16.73
N CYS A 130 10.95 6.61 -15.85
CA CYS A 130 12.22 7.30 -16.07
C CYS A 130 13.38 6.31 -16.25
N GLN A 131 13.41 5.22 -15.47
CA GLN A 131 14.42 4.15 -15.58
C GLN A 131 14.37 3.48 -16.94
N VAL A 132 13.18 3.08 -17.40
CA VAL A 132 13.03 2.46 -18.72
C VAL A 132 13.54 3.39 -19.83
N LEU A 133 13.26 4.69 -19.74
CA LEU A 133 13.73 5.68 -20.72
C LEU A 133 15.24 5.92 -20.66
N HIS A 134 15.80 5.92 -19.45
CA HIS A 134 17.22 6.02 -19.21
C HIS A 134 17.95 4.82 -19.82
N ASP A 135 17.45 3.61 -19.61
CA ASP A 135 18.03 2.36 -20.15
C ASP A 135 17.93 2.29 -21.68
N ILE A 136 16.88 2.88 -22.28
CA ILE A 136 16.79 3.02 -23.74
C ILE A 136 17.89 3.95 -24.27
N GLY A 137 18.41 4.88 -23.47
CA GLY A 137 19.45 5.84 -23.85
C GLY A 137 18.97 6.92 -24.84
N SER A 138 17.66 7.05 -25.05
CA SER A 138 17.08 8.00 -26.02
C SER A 138 16.96 9.43 -25.49
N HIS A 139 16.93 9.60 -24.16
CA HIS A 139 16.70 10.88 -23.50
C HIS A 139 17.65 11.06 -22.32
N GLN A 140 18.03 12.31 -22.05
CA GLN A 140 18.66 12.66 -20.78
C GLN A 140 17.56 12.90 -19.75
N VAL A 141 17.46 12.00 -18.76
CA VAL A 141 16.37 12.03 -17.79
C VAL A 141 16.76 12.82 -16.54
N TRP A 142 15.95 13.82 -16.20
CA TRP A 142 16.13 14.73 -15.07
C TRP A 142 14.88 14.75 -14.19
N HIS A 143 15.06 14.84 -12.87
CA HIS A 143 13.96 14.98 -11.92
C HIS A 143 13.98 16.37 -11.30
N LEU A 144 12.83 17.04 -11.31
CA LEU A 144 12.61 18.35 -10.72
C LEU A 144 12.14 18.20 -9.28
N PHE A 145 12.90 18.78 -8.35
CA PHE A 145 12.63 18.80 -6.91
C PHE A 145 12.31 20.22 -6.46
N TRP A 146 11.18 20.39 -5.77
CA TRP A 146 10.83 21.67 -5.15
C TRP A 146 11.67 21.91 -3.90
N GLU A 147 12.33 23.06 -3.79
CA GLU A 147 13.04 23.48 -2.57
C GLU A 147 12.05 24.05 -1.54
N ASP A 148 11.23 25.02 -1.96
CA ASP A 148 10.42 25.85 -1.06
C ASP A 148 9.04 26.23 -1.62
N HIS A 149 8.42 25.36 -2.43
CA HIS A 149 7.19 25.66 -3.21
C HIS A 149 7.30 26.84 -4.19
N MET A 150 8.45 27.52 -4.25
CA MET A 150 8.70 28.65 -5.14
C MET A 150 9.73 28.29 -6.21
N ARG A 151 10.72 27.46 -5.89
CA ARG A 151 11.80 27.09 -6.80
C ARG A 151 11.97 25.59 -6.94
N ALA A 152 12.27 25.15 -8.16
CA ALA A 152 12.64 23.77 -8.47
C ALA A 152 14.11 23.64 -8.86
N THR A 153 14.81 22.65 -8.32
CA THR A 153 16.12 22.21 -8.80
C THR A 153 16.00 20.93 -9.61
N ARG A 154 17.00 20.62 -10.44
CA ARG A 154 17.04 19.39 -11.22
C ARG A 154 18.16 18.49 -10.72
N ARG A 155 17.91 17.18 -10.69
CA ARG A 155 18.93 16.14 -10.44
C ARG A 155 18.89 15.10 -11.57
N PRO A 156 20.03 14.55 -12.01
CA PRO A 156 20.04 13.53 -13.03
C PRO A 156 19.42 12.24 -12.48
N HIS A 157 18.79 11.45 -13.36
CA HIS A 157 18.11 10.23 -12.94
C HIS A 157 19.01 9.20 -12.28
N GLY A 158 20.27 9.05 -12.72
CA GLY A 158 21.23 8.13 -12.10
C GLY A 158 21.41 8.39 -10.60
N ASP A 159 21.56 9.65 -10.19
CA ASP A 159 21.70 10.02 -8.77
C ASP A 159 20.43 9.72 -7.98
N VAL A 160 19.27 10.03 -8.56
CA VAL A 160 17.96 9.79 -7.92
C VAL A 160 17.67 8.30 -7.78
N GLN A 161 18.05 7.50 -8.78
CA GLN A 161 17.92 6.05 -8.73
C GLN A 161 18.89 5.45 -7.71
N ALA A 162 20.14 5.91 -7.68
CA ALA A 162 21.13 5.46 -6.70
C ALA A 162 20.69 5.76 -5.26
N GLU A 163 20.13 6.94 -5.01
CA GLU A 163 19.54 7.28 -3.71
C GLU A 163 18.33 6.38 -3.37
N SER A 164 17.43 6.15 -4.33
CA SER A 164 16.29 5.25 -4.13
C SER A 164 16.73 3.81 -3.83
N ASN A 165 17.77 3.32 -4.51
CA ASN A 165 18.33 1.99 -4.27
C ASN A 165 18.95 1.92 -2.88
N ARG A 166 19.75 2.93 -2.50
CA ARG A 166 20.37 3.01 -1.17
C ARG A 166 19.35 2.95 -0.04
N HIS A 167 18.24 3.70 -0.15
CA HIS A 167 17.17 3.64 0.85
C HIS A 167 16.50 2.25 0.93
N GLN A 168 16.40 1.53 -0.19
CA GLN A 168 15.86 0.16 -0.20
C GLN A 168 16.85 -0.84 0.40
N ASP A 169 18.12 -0.76 0.01
CA ASP A 169 19.20 -1.60 0.55
C ASP A 169 19.30 -1.42 2.06
N TYR A 170 19.31 -0.17 2.54
CA TYR A 170 19.26 0.17 3.96
C TYR A 170 18.09 -0.52 4.68
N PHE A 171 16.88 -0.40 4.13
CA PHE A 171 15.70 -1.00 4.72
C PHE A 171 15.84 -2.53 4.82
N PHE A 172 16.26 -3.19 3.74
CA PHE A 172 16.38 -4.65 3.72
C PHE A 172 17.51 -5.17 4.59
N ASP A 173 18.65 -4.48 4.65
CA ASP A 173 19.75 -4.83 5.55
C ASP A 173 19.28 -4.80 7.00
N HIS A 174 18.60 -3.71 7.40
CA HIS A 174 18.10 -3.56 8.76
C HIS A 174 16.96 -4.53 9.10
N PHE A 175 16.06 -4.79 8.15
CA PHE A 175 15.04 -5.83 8.26
C PHE A 175 15.66 -7.21 8.45
N ASN A 176 16.67 -7.56 7.65
CA ASN A 176 17.35 -8.85 7.72
C ASN A 176 18.13 -9.01 9.03
N GLN A 177 18.76 -7.94 9.54
CA GLN A 177 19.39 -7.96 10.87
C GLN A 177 18.37 -8.25 11.97
N HIS A 178 17.18 -7.63 11.92
CA HIS A 178 16.09 -7.92 12.85
C HIS A 178 15.58 -9.36 12.73
N VAL A 179 15.46 -9.88 11.51
CA VAL A 179 15.13 -11.29 11.27
C VAL A 179 16.19 -12.20 11.89
N GLN A 180 17.48 -11.93 11.70
CA GLN A 180 18.55 -12.73 12.30
C GLN A 180 18.54 -12.68 13.84
N ALA A 181 18.28 -11.51 14.43
CA ALA A 181 18.21 -11.33 15.86
C ALA A 181 17.02 -12.06 16.50
N LYS A 182 15.83 -12.02 15.87
CA LYS A 182 14.59 -12.60 16.40
C LYS A 182 14.37 -14.06 15.98
N CYS A 183 14.99 -14.48 14.88
CA CYS A 183 14.93 -15.82 14.32
C CYS A 183 16.36 -16.35 14.08
N PRO A 184 17.02 -16.99 15.07
CA PRO A 184 18.40 -17.47 14.93
C PRO A 184 18.62 -18.47 13.79
N SER A 185 17.55 -19.10 13.29
CA SER A 185 17.58 -19.97 12.11
C SER A 185 17.71 -19.21 10.78
N GLY A 186 17.65 -17.87 10.81
CA GLY A 186 17.56 -16.98 9.65
C GLY A 186 16.24 -17.09 8.89
N ARG A 187 15.26 -17.83 9.40
CA ARG A 187 13.98 -18.09 8.73
C ARG A 187 12.82 -17.60 9.58
N LEU A 188 11.95 -16.80 8.97
CA LEU A 188 10.68 -16.37 9.54
C LEU A 188 9.78 -17.56 9.85
N TRP A 189 8.88 -17.35 10.82
CA TRP A 189 7.87 -18.34 11.19
C TRP A 189 6.93 -18.64 10.02
N ARG A 190 6.32 -19.83 10.06
CA ARG A 190 5.31 -20.24 9.10
C ARG A 190 4.12 -20.85 9.83
N CYS A 191 2.95 -20.29 9.62
CA CYS A 191 1.67 -20.75 10.11
C CYS A 191 0.95 -21.53 9.01
N GLU A 192 0.61 -22.78 9.32
CA GLU A 192 -0.24 -23.61 8.49
C GLU A 192 -1.70 -23.20 8.68
N LEU A 193 -2.17 -22.27 7.85
CA LEU A 193 -3.58 -21.88 7.78
C LEU A 193 -4.25 -22.49 6.53
N PRO A 194 -5.53 -22.89 6.63
CA PRO A 194 -6.33 -23.19 5.45
C PRO A 194 -6.33 -21.99 4.50
N VAL A 195 -5.97 -22.26 3.23
CA VAL A 195 -5.95 -21.24 2.17
C VAL A 195 -7.32 -21.16 1.53
N VAL A 196 -7.84 -19.95 1.39
CA VAL A 196 -9.10 -19.67 0.68
C VAL A 196 -8.79 -18.77 -0.51
N GLU A 197 -8.99 -19.32 -1.71
CA GLU A 197 -8.87 -18.56 -2.95
C GLU A 197 -10.03 -17.57 -3.09
N TRP A 198 -9.81 -16.45 -3.77
CA TRP A 198 -10.83 -15.41 -3.96
C TRP A 198 -12.13 -15.94 -4.56
N SER A 199 -12.04 -16.89 -5.51
CA SER A 199 -13.22 -17.54 -6.12
C SER A 199 -14.08 -18.29 -5.11
N ASP A 200 -13.47 -18.76 -4.03
CA ASP A 200 -14.11 -19.58 -3.00
C ASP A 200 -14.44 -18.76 -1.75
N PHE A 201 -13.94 -17.52 -1.65
CA PHE A 201 -14.23 -16.64 -0.54
C PHE A 201 -15.74 -16.36 -0.40
N ARG A 202 -16.25 -16.53 0.82
CA ARG A 202 -17.62 -16.21 1.22
C ARG A 202 -17.56 -15.48 2.56
N THR A 203 -18.38 -14.45 2.75
CA THR A 203 -18.41 -13.66 3.99
C THR A 203 -18.72 -14.50 5.24
N ALA A 204 -19.45 -15.61 5.08
CA ALA A 204 -19.72 -16.57 6.16
C ALA A 204 -18.45 -17.19 6.78
N LEU A 205 -17.35 -17.27 6.02
CA LEU A 205 -16.06 -17.77 6.54
C LEU A 205 -15.48 -16.85 7.63
N LEU A 206 -15.88 -15.58 7.67
CA LEU A 206 -15.41 -14.66 8.70
C LEU A 206 -16.16 -14.83 10.03
N GLN A 207 -17.16 -15.70 10.09
CA GLN A 207 -18.04 -15.89 11.24
C GLN A 207 -17.93 -17.30 11.86
N ASP A 208 -17.15 -18.21 11.28
CA ASP A 208 -17.05 -19.61 11.73
C ASP A 208 -15.97 -19.85 12.79
N SER A 209 -15.39 -18.77 13.33
CA SER A 209 -14.35 -18.78 14.36
C SER A 209 -13.05 -19.52 13.95
N ARG A 210 -12.80 -19.73 12.66
CA ARG A 210 -11.56 -20.35 12.16
C ARG A 210 -10.60 -19.31 11.58
N ALA A 211 -9.30 -19.60 11.71
CA ALA A 211 -8.27 -18.80 11.09
C ALA A 211 -8.05 -19.20 9.62
N TYR A 212 -7.80 -18.22 8.76
CA TYR A 212 -7.66 -18.40 7.31
C TYR A 212 -6.55 -17.56 6.71
N ARG A 213 -5.90 -18.11 5.67
CA ARG A 213 -5.09 -17.35 4.73
C ARG A 213 -5.93 -17.04 3.50
N LEU A 214 -6.38 -15.81 3.36
CA LEU A 214 -7.22 -15.36 2.26
C LEU A 214 -6.32 -14.87 1.12
N LYS A 215 -6.48 -15.47 -0.06
CA LYS A 215 -5.86 -15.02 -1.31
C LYS A 215 -6.85 -14.12 -2.04
N LEU A 216 -6.67 -12.82 -1.89
CA LEU A 216 -7.46 -11.80 -2.57
C LEU A 216 -6.85 -11.50 -3.96
N PRO A 217 -7.60 -10.80 -4.85
CA PRO A 217 -7.07 -10.35 -6.13
C PRO A 217 -5.72 -9.62 -6.04
N PHE A 218 -5.01 -9.59 -7.17
CA PHE A 218 -3.66 -9.00 -7.27
C PHE A 218 -2.63 -9.72 -6.37
N GLU A 219 -2.78 -11.04 -6.24
CA GLU A 219 -1.94 -11.90 -5.39
C GLU A 219 -1.84 -11.38 -3.94
N THR A 220 -2.89 -10.70 -3.48
CA THR A 220 -2.90 -10.08 -2.16
C THR A 220 -3.19 -11.13 -1.11
N GLU A 221 -2.45 -11.09 -0.01
CA GLU A 221 -2.61 -12.02 1.09
C GLU A 221 -3.10 -11.31 2.35
N VAL A 222 -4.14 -11.85 2.95
CA VAL A 222 -4.66 -11.42 4.25
C VAL A 222 -4.76 -12.62 5.17
N LEU A 223 -4.19 -12.53 6.37
CA LEU A 223 -4.37 -13.56 7.41
C LEU A 223 -5.46 -13.09 8.36
N TRP A 224 -6.48 -13.93 8.55
CA TRP A 224 -7.61 -13.68 9.43
C TRP A 224 -7.56 -14.63 10.61
N TYR A 225 -7.57 -14.09 11.83
CA TYR A 225 -7.60 -14.86 13.07
C TYR A 225 -8.69 -14.31 14.01
N PRO A 226 -9.89 -14.90 14.02
CA PRO A 226 -10.94 -14.55 14.97
C PRO A 226 -10.59 -15.06 16.37
N ALA A 227 -10.87 -14.27 17.40
CA ALA A 227 -10.57 -14.55 18.80
C ALA A 227 -9.12 -15.05 19.01
N TRP A 228 -8.18 -14.46 18.28
CA TRP A 228 -6.76 -14.84 18.29
C TRP A 228 -6.14 -14.68 19.67
N LEU A 229 -6.38 -13.52 20.29
CA LEU A 229 -6.02 -13.28 21.68
C LEU A 229 -7.14 -13.82 22.57
N PRO A 230 -6.86 -14.77 23.50
CA PRO A 230 -7.88 -15.33 24.37
C PRO A 230 -8.62 -14.24 25.15
N ALA A 231 -9.94 -14.40 25.34
CA ALA A 231 -10.79 -13.37 25.93
C ALA A 231 -10.25 -12.78 27.24
N ARG A 232 -9.72 -13.63 28.14
CA ARG A 232 -9.10 -13.18 29.39
C ARG A 232 -7.88 -12.27 29.18
N GLU A 233 -7.02 -12.61 28.22
CA GLU A 233 -5.82 -11.82 27.90
C GLU A 233 -6.21 -10.52 27.18
N ALA A 234 -7.22 -10.59 26.32
CA ALA A 234 -7.77 -9.42 25.64
C ALA A 234 -8.46 -8.45 26.62
N ASP A 235 -9.15 -8.94 27.66
CA ASP A 235 -9.69 -8.12 28.75
C ASP A 235 -8.60 -7.43 29.56
N GLN A 236 -7.52 -8.16 29.89
CA GLN A 236 -6.36 -7.58 30.59
C GLN A 236 -5.68 -6.50 29.75
N LEU A 237 -5.47 -6.78 28.46
CA LEU A 237 -4.92 -5.82 27.52
C LEU A 237 -5.84 -4.59 27.40
N LEU A 238 -7.15 -4.76 27.34
CA LEU A 238 -8.11 -3.65 27.33
C LEU A 238 -7.96 -2.75 28.57
N GLY A 239 -7.78 -3.35 29.75
CA GLY A 239 -7.50 -2.63 30.99
C GLY A 239 -6.22 -1.80 30.91
N THR A 240 -5.12 -2.41 30.45
CA THR A 240 -3.83 -1.73 30.23
C THR A 240 -3.99 -0.56 29.26
N LEU A 241 -4.61 -0.78 28.10
CA LEU A 241 -4.82 0.23 27.07
C LEU A 241 -5.71 1.38 27.56
N GLY A 242 -6.72 1.08 28.38
CA GLY A 242 -7.61 2.07 28.98
C GLY A 242 -6.89 3.05 29.93
N SER A 243 -5.73 2.67 30.47
CA SER A 243 -4.89 3.51 31.34
C SER A 243 -3.82 4.31 30.58
N LEU A 244 -3.62 4.05 29.29
CA LEU A 244 -2.60 4.75 28.51
C LEU A 244 -2.95 6.22 28.32
N ARG A 245 -1.94 7.09 28.47
CA ARG A 245 -2.03 8.47 28.00
C ARG A 245 -1.98 8.48 26.48
N LEU A 246 -3.06 8.91 25.84
CA LEU A 246 -3.16 9.05 24.38
C LEU A 246 -3.00 10.51 23.94
N GLU A 247 -2.52 10.68 22.73
CA GLU A 247 -2.36 11.98 22.06
C GLU A 247 -3.38 12.11 20.93
N TYR A 248 -3.86 13.33 20.69
CA TYR A 248 -4.85 13.63 19.66
C TYR A 248 -4.20 14.61 18.67
N PRO A 249 -3.46 14.09 17.66
CA PRO A 249 -2.67 14.92 16.76
C PRO A 249 -3.53 15.86 15.93
N THR A 250 -2.98 17.02 15.57
CA THR A 250 -3.67 18.01 14.73
C THR A 250 -3.16 17.93 13.30
N TYR A 251 -3.99 17.47 12.38
CA TYR A 251 -3.61 17.36 10.97
C TYR A 251 -3.85 18.69 10.27
N SER A 252 -2.81 19.23 9.62
CA SER A 252 -2.87 20.48 8.87
C SER A 252 -3.18 20.22 7.41
N PHE A 253 -4.29 20.76 6.94
CA PHE A 253 -4.73 20.67 5.54
C PHE A 253 -4.57 22.03 4.87
N ALA A 254 -3.85 22.08 3.75
CA ALA A 254 -3.78 23.29 2.94
C ALA A 254 -5.16 23.61 2.37
N GLN A 255 -5.62 24.86 2.54
CA GLN A 255 -6.84 25.35 1.93
C GLN A 255 -6.55 26.07 0.61
N ALA A 256 -7.56 26.22 -0.24
CA ALA A 256 -7.47 26.98 -1.48
C ALA A 256 -7.07 28.45 -1.27
N SER A 257 -7.29 28.99 -0.07
CA SER A 257 -6.85 30.33 0.35
C SER A 257 -5.34 30.43 0.65
N GLY A 258 -4.60 29.32 0.62
CA GLY A 258 -3.20 29.24 1.02
C GLY A 258 -2.98 29.12 2.54
N LEU A 259 -4.03 29.28 3.35
CA LEU A 259 -3.97 29.05 4.81
C LEU A 259 -4.09 27.56 5.12
N ALA A 260 -3.32 27.08 6.10
CA ALA A 260 -3.46 25.72 6.61
C ALA A 260 -4.55 25.67 7.68
N LYS A 261 -5.53 24.77 7.53
CA LYS A 261 -6.52 24.47 8.56
C LYS A 261 -6.08 23.24 9.34
N GLY A 262 -5.80 23.43 10.63
CA GLY A 262 -5.61 22.32 11.56
C GLY A 262 -6.96 21.65 11.89
N VAL A 263 -7.01 20.33 11.80
CA VAL A 263 -8.13 19.53 12.30
C VAL A 263 -7.57 18.53 13.29
N GLN A 264 -7.98 18.65 14.55
CA GLN A 264 -7.60 17.71 15.58
C GLN A 264 -8.27 16.34 15.33
N SER A 265 -7.47 15.29 15.41
CA SER A 265 -7.95 13.91 15.37
C SER A 265 -8.94 13.65 16.51
N LYS A 266 -10.08 13.04 16.20
CA LYS A 266 -10.98 12.47 17.22
C LYS A 266 -10.51 11.11 17.74
N ARG A 267 -9.47 10.56 17.11
CA ARG A 267 -8.88 9.25 17.41
C ARG A 267 -7.65 9.48 18.28
N GLY A 268 -7.63 8.86 19.45
CA GLY A 268 -6.47 8.87 20.33
C GLY A 268 -5.38 7.97 19.77
N VAL A 269 -4.12 8.39 19.90
CA VAL A 269 -2.96 7.67 19.38
C VAL A 269 -1.88 7.58 20.44
N ALA A 270 -1.22 6.43 20.53
CA ALA A 270 0.07 6.28 21.19
C ALA A 270 0.97 5.42 20.33
N ARG A 271 2.28 5.63 20.44
CA ARG A 271 3.27 4.91 19.65
C ARG A 271 4.35 4.34 20.55
N PHE A 272 4.72 3.10 20.30
CA PHE A 272 5.82 2.42 20.98
C PHE A 272 6.74 1.82 19.93
N CYS A 273 8.05 2.02 20.01
CA CYS A 273 9.00 1.38 19.09
C CYS A 273 10.25 0.86 19.84
N GLU A 274 10.93 -0.09 19.20
CA GLU A 274 12.17 -0.73 19.65
C GLU A 274 13.36 0.25 19.56
N GLU A 275 13.45 1.00 18.45
CA GLU A 275 14.41 2.08 18.24
C GLU A 275 13.89 3.42 18.77
N PHE A 276 14.55 3.92 19.81
CA PHE A 276 14.27 5.22 20.38
C PHE A 276 14.89 6.32 19.51
N ARG A 277 14.29 6.62 18.35
CA ARG A 277 14.51 7.86 17.56
C ARG A 277 13.68 8.00 16.27
N GLN A 278 12.61 7.24 16.07
CA GLN A 278 11.73 7.39 14.90
C GLN A 278 10.83 8.67 14.96
N ARG A 279 11.40 9.82 15.35
CA ARG A 279 10.74 11.12 15.55
C ARG A 279 10.20 11.74 14.26
N HIS A 280 10.55 11.22 13.09
CA HIS A 280 10.18 11.83 11.81
C HIS A 280 9.46 10.90 10.83
N GLN A 281 8.39 10.24 11.28
CA GLN A 281 7.44 9.60 10.35
C GLN A 281 6.30 10.57 10.01
N GLN A 282 6.65 11.62 9.27
CA GLN A 282 5.70 12.63 8.83
C GLN A 282 4.99 12.20 7.54
N VAL A 283 3.65 12.23 7.57
CA VAL A 283 2.84 12.55 6.38
C VAL A 283 2.71 14.08 6.21
N SER A 284 2.96 14.84 7.28
CA SER A 284 3.08 16.30 7.28
C SER A 284 3.78 16.78 8.56
N ALA A 285 4.38 17.98 8.53
CA ALA A 285 5.01 18.66 9.67
C ALA A 285 4.09 19.01 10.86
N ALA A 286 2.95 18.34 10.99
CA ALA A 286 1.90 18.63 11.96
C ALA A 286 1.49 17.42 12.83
N SER A 287 2.06 16.24 12.62
CA SER A 287 1.66 15.01 13.33
C SER A 287 2.83 14.37 14.07
N ASP A 288 3.35 15.07 15.08
CA ASP A 288 4.44 14.60 15.95
C ASP A 288 3.86 13.82 17.14
N VAL A 289 3.46 12.55 16.93
CA VAL A 289 3.23 11.64 18.07
C VAL A 289 4.57 11.01 18.43
N GLU A 290 5.12 11.39 19.58
CA GLU A 290 6.44 10.90 20.01
C GLU A 290 6.40 9.39 20.30
N ALA A 291 7.38 8.66 19.77
CA ALA A 291 7.50 7.23 20.03
C ALA A 291 8.03 6.98 21.45
N ARG A 292 7.29 6.18 22.22
CA ARG A 292 7.71 5.67 23.53
C ARG A 292 8.54 4.40 23.36
N ARG A 293 9.34 4.07 24.37
CA ARG A 293 10.08 2.80 24.40
C ARG A 293 9.12 1.64 24.64
N PHE A 294 9.46 0.47 24.11
CA PHE A 294 8.70 -0.75 24.41
C PHE A 294 8.67 -1.07 25.91
N GLU A 295 7.46 -1.18 26.43
CA GLU A 295 7.12 -1.71 27.75
C GLU A 295 7.01 -3.24 27.71
N PRO A 296 7.06 -3.97 28.85
CA PRO A 296 7.01 -5.43 28.86
C PRO A 296 5.83 -6.02 28.08
N TRP A 297 4.61 -5.49 28.29
CA TRP A 297 3.41 -5.96 27.58
C TRP A 297 3.50 -5.75 26.06
N THR A 298 4.18 -4.69 25.60
CA THR A 298 4.36 -4.43 24.16
C THR A 298 5.28 -5.47 23.53
N ARG A 299 6.36 -5.87 24.21
CA ARG A 299 7.34 -6.83 23.68
C ARG A 299 6.74 -8.22 23.58
N GLU A 300 6.06 -8.66 24.63
CA GLU A 300 5.40 -9.97 24.66
C GLU A 300 4.35 -10.07 23.56
N LEU A 301 3.51 -9.04 23.43
CA LEU A 301 2.48 -9.01 22.40
C LEU A 301 3.07 -8.94 20.99
N LEU A 302 4.12 -8.14 20.78
CA LEU A 302 4.82 -8.03 19.51
C LEU A 302 5.38 -9.40 19.07
N GLN A 303 6.06 -10.13 19.96
CA GLN A 303 6.59 -11.47 19.64
C GLN A 303 5.49 -12.46 19.25
N GLN A 304 4.32 -12.41 19.89
CA GLN A 304 3.20 -13.27 19.54
C GLN A 304 2.64 -12.92 18.15
N VAL A 305 2.50 -11.62 17.86
CA VAL A 305 1.99 -11.14 16.57
C VAL A 305 3.00 -11.40 15.44
N GLU A 306 4.30 -11.28 15.66
CA GLU A 306 5.36 -11.62 14.70
C GLU A 306 5.25 -13.07 14.23
N ARG A 307 5.05 -14.01 15.17
CA ARG A 307 4.87 -15.43 14.87
C ARG A 307 3.63 -15.67 14.01
N ALA A 308 2.50 -15.06 14.38
CA ALA A 308 1.24 -15.19 13.64
C ALA A 308 1.31 -14.52 12.26
N SER A 309 2.05 -13.42 12.15
CA SER A 309 2.14 -12.61 10.92
C SER A 309 3.25 -13.08 9.96
N GLU A 310 4.04 -14.08 10.36
CA GLU A 310 5.17 -14.61 9.57
C GLU A 310 6.20 -13.52 9.19
N THR A 311 6.41 -12.52 10.06
CA THR A 311 7.29 -11.37 9.82
C THR A 311 7.80 -10.79 11.14
N VAL A 312 8.80 -9.91 11.08
CA VAL A 312 9.26 -9.11 12.22
C VAL A 312 8.64 -7.71 12.22
N PHE A 313 8.53 -7.11 13.40
CA PHE A 313 8.08 -5.74 13.63
C PHE A 313 9.02 -5.05 14.62
N ASN A 314 9.12 -3.72 14.55
CA ASN A 314 9.88 -2.92 15.52
C ASN A 314 9.09 -1.71 16.04
N CYS A 315 7.83 -1.56 15.63
CA CYS A 315 6.97 -0.51 16.15
C CYS A 315 5.50 -0.92 16.23
N LEU A 316 4.79 -0.33 17.19
CA LEU A 316 3.39 -0.53 17.53
C LEU A 316 2.69 0.83 17.63
N TRP A 317 1.60 0.99 16.88
CA TRP A 317 0.69 2.11 16.99
C TRP A 317 -0.60 1.68 17.68
N VAL A 318 -0.95 2.33 18.78
CA VAL A 318 -2.22 2.17 19.46
C VAL A 318 -3.17 3.26 18.95
N ASN A 319 -4.34 2.85 18.48
CA ASN A 319 -5.36 3.75 17.92
C ASN A 319 -6.68 3.53 18.68
N GLU A 320 -7.17 4.56 19.36
CA GLU A 320 -8.41 4.53 20.13
C GLU A 320 -9.57 5.16 19.34
N TYR A 321 -10.62 4.36 19.15
CA TYR A 321 -11.92 4.79 18.66
C TYR A 321 -12.87 4.83 19.86
N GLY A 322 -13.12 6.04 20.38
CA GLY A 322 -13.91 6.21 21.60
C GLY A 322 -15.36 5.72 21.47
N ASP A 323 -15.95 5.89 20.30
CA ASP A 323 -17.26 5.37 19.93
C ASP A 323 -17.36 5.11 18.41
N GLY A 324 -18.53 4.70 17.95
CA GLY A 324 -18.86 4.50 16.55
C GLY A 324 -18.72 5.73 15.64
N ARG A 325 -18.72 6.96 16.19
CA ARG A 325 -18.59 8.20 15.42
C ARG A 325 -17.13 8.52 15.07
N VAL A 326 -16.18 7.82 15.68
CA VAL A 326 -14.76 7.88 15.30
C VAL A 326 -14.50 6.82 14.24
N GLY A 327 -13.85 7.24 13.15
CA GLY A 327 -13.48 6.37 12.03
C GLY A 327 -12.24 6.88 11.31
N ILE A 328 -11.78 6.14 10.32
CA ILE A 328 -10.70 6.53 9.41
C ILE A 328 -11.14 6.23 7.97
N THR A 329 -11.00 7.23 7.10
CA THR A 329 -11.39 7.14 5.70
C THR A 329 -10.49 6.19 4.91
N TRP A 330 -10.86 5.86 3.67
CA TRP A 330 -10.04 5.05 2.77
C TRP A 330 -8.60 5.54 2.67
N HIS A 331 -7.64 4.67 3.00
CA HIS A 331 -6.20 4.97 2.94
C HIS A 331 -5.37 3.69 2.71
N THR A 332 -4.06 3.88 2.53
CA THR A 332 -3.03 2.83 2.56
C THR A 332 -1.93 3.29 3.53
N ASP A 333 -1.23 2.34 4.15
CA ASP A 333 -0.15 2.66 5.07
C ASP A 333 1.15 3.11 4.37
N LEU A 334 1.30 2.90 3.05
CA LEU A 334 2.49 3.28 2.26
C LEU A 334 2.87 4.77 2.33
N GLY A 335 1.96 5.63 2.77
CA GLY A 335 2.24 7.05 2.96
C GLY A 335 3.30 7.35 4.03
N HIS A 336 3.63 6.39 4.91
CA HIS A 336 4.63 6.56 5.95
C HIS A 336 6.03 6.23 5.45
N SER A 337 6.96 7.18 5.62
CA SER A 337 8.38 6.98 5.37
C SER A 337 8.94 5.84 6.23
N GLY A 338 9.74 4.96 5.63
CA GLY A 338 10.48 3.91 6.33
C GLY A 338 9.80 2.55 6.40
N LEU A 339 8.57 2.38 5.90
CA LEU A 339 7.90 1.06 5.85
C LEU A 339 8.50 0.08 4.84
N GLY A 340 9.38 0.57 3.96
CA GLY A 340 9.96 -0.22 2.89
C GLY A 340 8.94 -0.67 1.83
N PRO A 341 9.38 -1.49 0.88
CA PRO A 341 8.52 -2.03 -0.16
C PRO A 341 7.63 -3.17 0.38
N ASN A 342 6.37 -3.17 -0.02
CA ASN A 342 5.40 -4.24 0.28
C ASN A 342 5.30 -4.63 1.78
N PRO A 343 5.04 -3.66 2.68
CA PRO A 343 5.03 -3.91 4.11
C PRO A 343 3.89 -4.84 4.53
N SER A 344 4.20 -5.77 5.43
CA SER A 344 3.21 -6.51 6.19
C SER A 344 2.78 -5.69 7.42
N ILE A 345 1.49 -5.69 7.74
CA ILE A 345 0.93 -4.92 8.86
C ILE A 345 0.07 -5.85 9.71
N GLY A 346 0.45 -6.04 10.97
CA GLY A 346 -0.38 -6.74 11.96
C GLY A 346 -1.40 -5.79 12.59
N SER A 347 -2.66 -6.18 12.69
CA SER A 347 -3.73 -5.35 13.25
C SER A 347 -4.58 -6.13 14.25
N LEU A 348 -4.28 -5.95 15.54
CA LEU A 348 -5.05 -6.56 16.64
C LEU A 348 -6.12 -5.60 17.14
N SER A 349 -7.35 -6.09 17.29
CA SER A 349 -8.49 -5.32 17.78
C SER A 349 -8.91 -5.77 19.17
N VAL A 350 -9.17 -4.83 20.08
CA VAL A 350 -9.61 -5.10 21.44
C VAL A 350 -10.72 -4.12 21.83
N GLY A 351 -11.83 -4.63 22.37
CA GLY A 351 -12.98 -3.83 22.79
C GLY A 351 -14.16 -3.98 21.83
N ALA A 352 -14.87 -2.90 21.55
CA ALA A 352 -16.05 -2.92 20.70
C ALA A 352 -15.74 -3.39 19.27
N THR A 353 -16.60 -4.27 18.73
CA THR A 353 -16.51 -4.73 17.34
C THR A 353 -16.75 -3.57 16.38
N ARG A 354 -15.90 -3.43 15.36
CA ARG A 354 -16.05 -2.42 14.30
C ARG A 354 -15.80 -3.04 12.94
N ARG A 355 -16.47 -2.52 11.91
CA ARG A 355 -16.19 -2.92 10.54
C ARG A 355 -14.82 -2.42 10.10
N PHE A 356 -14.06 -3.31 9.47
CA PHE A 356 -12.84 -2.98 8.73
C PHE A 356 -13.06 -3.33 7.27
N LEU A 357 -13.01 -2.32 6.41
CA LEU A 357 -13.34 -2.46 5.01
C LEU A 357 -12.05 -2.44 4.19
N MET A 358 -11.93 -3.33 3.21
CA MET A 358 -10.90 -3.32 2.19
C MET A 358 -11.53 -3.16 0.81
N LYS A 359 -10.99 -2.27 -0.01
CA LYS A 359 -11.41 -2.04 -1.39
C LYS A 359 -10.19 -2.03 -2.30
N SER A 360 -10.20 -2.80 -3.38
CA SER A 360 -9.11 -2.74 -4.35
C SER A 360 -9.07 -1.37 -5.03
N LYS A 361 -7.86 -0.91 -5.41
CA LYS A 361 -7.67 0.31 -6.19
C LYS A 361 -8.17 0.10 -7.63
N LEU A 362 -7.89 -1.10 -8.17
CA LEU A 362 -8.26 -1.52 -9.51
C LEU A 362 -9.39 -2.55 -9.56
N PRO A 363 -10.10 -2.67 -10.68
CA PRO A 363 -11.05 -3.76 -10.90
C PRO A 363 -10.36 -5.13 -10.98
N ALA A 364 -10.89 -6.12 -10.24
CA ALA A 364 -10.30 -7.46 -10.18
C ALA A 364 -10.88 -8.45 -11.20
N SER A 365 -12.15 -8.31 -11.56
CA SER A 365 -12.87 -9.19 -12.50
C SER A 365 -14.16 -8.49 -12.96
N GLY A 366 -14.12 -7.79 -14.10
CA GLY A 366 -15.20 -6.91 -14.56
C GLY A 366 -15.01 -5.46 -14.11
N HIS A 367 -15.87 -4.56 -14.59
CA HIS A 367 -15.70 -3.10 -14.50
C HIS A 367 -15.78 -2.48 -13.07
N ARG A 368 -15.59 -3.25 -11.98
CA ARG A 368 -15.72 -2.77 -10.60
C ARG A 368 -14.59 -3.25 -9.67
N PRO A 369 -14.15 -2.41 -8.72
CA PRO A 369 -13.25 -2.80 -7.63
C PRO A 369 -13.81 -3.94 -6.78
N ALA A 370 -12.93 -4.82 -6.29
CA ALA A 370 -13.24 -5.82 -5.28
C ALA A 370 -13.41 -5.16 -3.90
N TYR A 371 -14.27 -5.75 -3.07
CA TYR A 371 -14.60 -5.24 -1.75
C TYR A 371 -14.72 -6.40 -0.76
N VAL A 372 -14.14 -6.22 0.43
CA VAL A 372 -14.19 -7.18 1.54
C VAL A 372 -14.42 -6.42 2.84
N GLU A 373 -15.24 -7.00 3.72
CA GLU A 373 -15.56 -6.43 5.02
C GLU A 373 -15.25 -7.46 6.11
N PHE A 374 -14.44 -7.04 7.09
CA PHE A 374 -14.06 -7.83 8.26
C PHE A 374 -14.73 -7.25 9.51
N PRO A 375 -15.53 -8.03 10.25
CA PRO A 375 -16.03 -7.61 11.56
C PRO A 375 -14.94 -7.82 12.61
N LEU A 376 -14.10 -6.81 12.87
CA LEU A 376 -13.00 -6.93 13.83
C LEU A 376 -13.52 -6.72 15.26
N GLY A 377 -13.66 -7.81 16.00
CA GLY A 377 -14.10 -7.90 17.38
C GLY A 377 -12.96 -7.96 18.40
N HIS A 378 -13.34 -8.26 19.65
CA HIS A 378 -12.45 -8.33 20.79
C HIS A 378 -11.49 -9.53 20.68
N GLY A 379 -10.19 -9.26 20.58
CA GLY A 379 -9.15 -10.26 20.45
C GLY A 379 -8.85 -10.70 19.01
N ASP A 380 -9.49 -10.11 18.00
CA ASP A 380 -9.29 -10.49 16.60
C ASP A 380 -7.99 -9.90 16.04
N LEU A 381 -7.23 -10.74 15.33
CA LEU A 381 -6.02 -10.34 14.61
C LEU A 381 -6.25 -10.43 13.10
N LEU A 382 -6.00 -9.33 12.40
CA LEU A 382 -5.96 -9.26 10.94
C LEU A 382 -4.54 -8.88 10.51
N VAL A 383 -3.92 -9.68 9.64
CA VAL A 383 -2.61 -9.36 9.05
C VAL A 383 -2.83 -8.97 7.60
N MET A 384 -2.55 -7.71 7.28
CA MET A 384 -2.50 -7.22 5.90
C MET A 384 -1.10 -7.54 5.35
N GLY A 385 -0.97 -8.69 4.71
CA GLY A 385 0.29 -9.19 4.18
C GLY A 385 0.59 -8.65 2.78
N ARG A 386 1.32 -9.45 2.01
CA ARG A 386 1.77 -9.16 0.64
C ARG A 386 0.68 -8.47 -0.19
N ASN A 387 1.10 -7.40 -0.87
CA ASN A 387 0.36 -6.57 -1.82
C ASN A 387 -0.86 -5.83 -1.25
N SER A 388 -1.15 -5.97 0.05
CA SER A 388 -2.29 -5.30 0.69
C SER A 388 -2.17 -3.78 0.58
N GLN A 389 -1.02 -3.23 0.95
CA GLN A 389 -0.84 -1.77 0.94
C GLN A 389 -0.67 -1.20 -0.48
N THR A 390 -0.22 -2.04 -1.43
CA THR A 390 -0.03 -1.67 -2.84
C THR A 390 -1.35 -1.62 -3.59
N HIS A 391 -2.18 -2.66 -3.51
CA HIS A 391 -3.37 -2.78 -4.37
C HIS A 391 -4.70 -2.49 -3.66
N TRP A 392 -4.70 -2.34 -2.34
CA TRP A 392 -5.92 -2.14 -1.57
C TRP A 392 -5.88 -0.84 -0.76
N LEU A 393 -7.06 -0.25 -0.62
CA LEU A 393 -7.36 0.77 0.37
C LEU A 393 -8.14 0.12 1.50
N HIS A 394 -7.97 0.64 2.71
CA HIS A 394 -8.74 0.20 3.85
C HIS A 394 -9.34 1.35 4.65
N SER A 395 -10.41 1.07 5.39
CA SER A 395 -11.11 2.07 6.21
C SER A 395 -11.81 1.43 7.43
N VAL A 396 -12.02 2.23 8.47
CA VAL A 396 -12.95 1.93 9.56
C VAL A 396 -14.06 2.98 9.48
N PRO A 397 -15.22 2.66 8.88
CA PRO A 397 -16.29 3.63 8.69
C PRO A 397 -16.88 4.07 10.02
N GLN A 398 -17.49 5.26 10.03
CA GLN A 398 -18.32 5.67 11.15
C GLN A 398 -19.59 4.80 11.18
N GLU A 399 -20.00 4.43 12.38
CA GLU A 399 -21.12 3.54 12.68
C GLU A 399 -21.90 4.15 13.84
N GLU A 400 -22.94 4.94 13.56
CA GLU A 400 -23.61 5.75 14.61
C GLU A 400 -24.15 4.89 15.76
N ASP A 401 -24.55 3.65 15.46
CA ASP A 401 -25.11 2.69 16.41
C ASP A 401 -24.05 1.83 17.13
N ALA A 402 -22.76 1.91 16.74
CA ALA A 402 -21.70 1.15 17.40
C ALA A 402 -21.34 1.80 18.74
N ALA A 403 -21.75 1.15 19.83
CA ALA A 403 -21.45 1.56 21.19
C ALA A 403 -20.15 0.93 21.72
N GLY A 404 -19.42 1.69 22.53
CA GLY A 404 -18.23 1.22 23.24
C GLY A 404 -16.91 1.60 22.59
N ARG A 405 -15.85 1.57 23.41
CA ARG A 405 -14.48 1.92 23.01
C ARG A 405 -13.84 0.73 22.29
N ARG A 406 -13.12 1.02 21.21
CA ARG A 406 -12.25 0.06 20.51
C ARG A 406 -10.83 0.57 20.48
N PHE A 407 -9.89 -0.29 20.82
CA PHE A 407 -8.47 -0.09 20.57
C PHE A 407 -8.02 -0.96 19.40
N ASN A 408 -7.18 -0.39 18.54
CA ASN A 408 -6.49 -1.11 17.49
C ASN A 408 -4.98 -0.96 17.65
N LEU A 409 -4.28 -2.08 17.67
CA LEU A 409 -2.84 -2.17 17.78
C LEU A 409 -2.29 -2.53 16.41
N THR A 410 -1.62 -1.58 15.76
CA THR A 410 -1.04 -1.73 14.43
C THR A 410 0.45 -1.94 14.53
N PHE A 411 0.93 -3.13 14.20
CA PHE A 411 2.33 -3.55 14.24
C PHE A 411 2.97 -3.34 12.87
N ARG A 412 4.15 -2.71 12.88
CA ARG A 412 4.85 -2.26 11.66
C ARG A 412 6.35 -2.42 11.84
N PHE A 413 7.05 -2.56 10.73
CA PHE A 413 8.50 -2.50 10.67
C PHE A 413 8.93 -1.22 9.96
N TYR A 414 9.88 -0.50 10.54
CA TYR A 414 10.42 0.73 9.99
C TYR A 414 11.95 0.70 9.94
N ALA A 415 12.53 1.26 8.88
CA ALA A 415 13.96 1.56 8.78
C ALA A 415 14.19 2.73 7.81
N ARG A 416 15.04 3.71 8.20
CA ARG A 416 15.45 4.84 7.36
C ARG A 416 16.91 5.23 7.62
N GLU A 417 17.65 5.52 6.56
CA GLU A 417 19.08 5.94 6.64
C GLU A 417 19.26 7.25 7.42
N GLU A 418 18.35 8.21 7.25
CA GLU A 418 18.36 9.51 7.97
C GLU A 418 18.29 9.38 9.50
N ASP A 419 17.96 8.21 10.03
CA ASP A 419 17.94 7.96 11.47
C ASP A 419 19.37 7.76 12.03
N GLU A 420 20.42 7.59 11.20
CA GLU A 420 21.83 7.37 11.63
C GLU A 420 22.66 8.66 11.80
N ASP A 421 22.34 9.75 11.08
CA ASP A 421 23.16 10.98 11.05
C ASP A 421 23.19 11.75 12.40
N GLU A 422 22.33 11.42 13.37
CA GLU A 422 22.36 11.99 14.73
C GLU A 422 23.14 11.14 15.76
N ASP A 423 23.69 9.99 15.35
CA ASP A 423 24.26 9.01 16.26
C ASP A 423 25.80 9.00 16.36
N GLY A 424 26.51 9.80 15.54
CA GLY A 424 27.97 9.95 15.62
C GLY A 424 28.50 10.46 16.98
N ALA A 425 27.61 10.89 17.88
CA ALA A 425 27.96 11.41 19.21
C ALA A 425 27.55 10.49 20.39
N LEU A 426 26.79 9.40 20.18
CA LEU A 426 26.22 8.59 21.28
C LEU A 426 26.60 7.10 21.25
N PHE A 427 27.09 6.56 20.13
CA PHE A 427 27.65 5.20 20.07
C PHE A 427 29.02 5.04 20.76
N ALA A 428 29.51 6.08 21.48
CA ALA A 428 30.65 5.95 22.38
C ALA A 428 30.34 5.15 23.65
N GLU A 429 29.06 4.88 23.96
CA GLU A 429 28.67 4.00 25.06
C GLU A 429 28.06 2.70 24.52
N GLY A 430 28.96 1.77 24.19
CA GLY A 430 28.68 0.44 23.67
C GLY A 430 28.12 -0.59 24.69
N PRO A 431 28.10 -1.89 24.33
CA PRO A 431 27.19 -2.95 24.84
C PRO A 431 27.29 -3.38 26.32
N ALA A 432 27.92 -2.60 27.19
CA ALA A 432 28.24 -3.00 28.57
C ALA A 432 27.03 -3.13 29.51
N GLN A 433 25.85 -2.60 29.14
CA GLN A 433 24.66 -2.64 30.00
C GLN A 433 23.77 -3.88 29.80
N LEU A 434 23.95 -4.64 28.72
CA LEU A 434 23.19 -5.89 28.50
C LEU A 434 23.76 -7.07 29.30
N GLU A 435 25.05 -7.06 29.62
CA GLU A 435 25.68 -8.10 30.46
C GLU A 435 25.37 -7.92 31.96
N SER A 436 25.11 -6.69 32.45
CA SER A 436 24.83 -6.46 33.87
C SER A 436 23.42 -6.92 34.30
N ILE A 437 22.46 -6.98 33.37
CA ILE A 437 21.10 -7.45 33.63
C ILE A 437 21.03 -8.98 33.68
N ALA A 438 21.84 -9.67 32.88
CA ALA A 438 21.98 -11.13 32.90
C ALA A 438 22.75 -11.63 34.16
N ALA A 439 23.72 -10.85 34.65
CA ALA A 439 24.46 -11.19 35.88
C ALA A 439 23.59 -11.07 37.15
N THR A 440 22.64 -10.12 37.18
CA THR A 440 21.79 -9.87 38.36
C THR A 440 20.67 -10.91 38.49
N THR A 441 20.17 -11.46 37.38
CA THR A 441 19.16 -12.54 37.39
C THR A 441 19.76 -13.92 37.69
N SER A 442 21.03 -14.16 37.35
CA SER A 442 21.77 -15.38 37.73
C SER A 442 22.09 -15.44 39.23
N ALA A 443 22.39 -14.30 39.88
CA ALA A 443 22.70 -14.24 41.30
C ALA A 443 21.48 -14.51 42.22
N ALA A 444 20.26 -14.22 41.76
CA ALA A 444 19.03 -14.49 42.52
C ALA A 444 18.58 -15.97 42.45
N ALA A 445 19.00 -16.72 41.43
CA ALA A 445 18.69 -18.14 41.27
C ALA A 445 19.68 -19.08 41.99
N ALA A 446 20.86 -18.59 42.37
CA ALA A 446 21.91 -19.38 43.00
C ALA A 446 21.80 -19.53 44.54
N VAL A 447 20.78 -18.94 45.18
CA VAL A 447 20.56 -19.03 46.64
C VAL A 447 19.46 -20.03 47.03
N SER A 448 19.03 -20.92 46.12
CA SER A 448 17.99 -21.93 46.46
C SER A 448 18.23 -23.35 45.91
N ALA A 449 19.48 -23.75 45.68
CA ALA A 449 19.78 -25.14 45.33
C ALA A 449 21.11 -25.61 45.93
N SER A 450 21.11 -25.93 47.23
CA SER A 450 22.10 -26.83 47.83
C SER A 450 21.50 -27.56 49.03
N ALA A 451 21.03 -28.78 48.80
CA ALA A 451 21.08 -29.89 49.77
C ALA A 451 20.59 -31.18 49.08
N ALA A 452 21.53 -32.02 48.67
CA ALA A 452 21.27 -33.41 48.29
C ALA A 452 21.08 -34.29 49.54
N PRO A 453 20.38 -35.44 49.44
CA PRO A 453 19.93 -36.19 50.61
C PRO A 453 20.94 -37.25 51.05
N THR A 454 21.18 -37.36 52.35
CA THR A 454 21.78 -38.54 52.98
C THR A 454 20.82 -39.15 53.99
N ARG A 455 20.47 -40.41 53.75
CA ARG A 455 19.79 -41.29 54.72
C ARG A 455 20.67 -41.46 55.97
N ARG A 456 20.09 -41.29 57.16
CA ARG A 456 20.24 -42.24 58.28
C ARG A 456 19.20 -42.02 59.39
N ARG A 457 18.99 -43.13 60.09
CA ARG A 457 17.97 -43.52 61.07
C ARG A 457 18.04 -42.82 62.44
N TRP A 458 16.86 -42.79 63.08
CA TRP A 458 16.54 -43.09 64.50
C TRP A 458 16.55 -41.99 65.59
N GLY A 459 15.49 -42.06 66.43
CA GLY A 459 15.40 -41.56 67.82
C GLY A 459 14.59 -40.27 67.95
N ALA A 460 13.29 -40.27 68.29
CA ALA A 460 12.64 -40.55 69.59
C ALA A 460 12.67 -39.38 70.59
N SER A 461 11.45 -38.94 71.01
CA SER A 461 11.09 -38.18 72.23
C SER A 461 11.73 -36.81 72.46
N ALA A 462 11.20 -35.87 73.24
CA ALA A 462 9.90 -35.58 73.84
C ALA A 462 10.08 -34.17 74.48
N ASP A 463 8.96 -33.53 74.82
CA ASP A 463 8.81 -32.54 75.90
C ASP A 463 9.59 -31.21 75.87
N ALA A 464 8.80 -30.12 75.93
CA ALA A 464 8.77 -29.15 77.04
C ALA A 464 8.59 -27.70 76.57
N ALA A 465 7.44 -27.12 76.94
CA ALA A 465 7.29 -25.67 77.19
C ALA A 465 7.83 -25.35 78.62
N PRO A 466 7.74 -24.12 79.19
CA PRO A 466 7.40 -22.79 78.67
C PRO A 466 8.35 -21.66 79.17
N THR A 467 8.06 -20.39 78.83
CA THR A 467 8.20 -19.10 79.61
C THR A 467 8.53 -17.92 78.66
N LYS A 468 7.62 -16.96 78.46
CA LYS A 468 7.48 -15.63 79.14
C LYS A 468 8.76 -14.79 79.03
N ASP A 469 8.79 -13.55 78.56
CA ASP A 469 7.83 -12.44 78.73
C ASP A 469 8.31 -11.23 77.87
N ARG A 470 7.37 -10.36 77.44
CA ARG A 470 7.52 -8.92 77.10
C ARG A 470 8.18 -8.61 75.73
N ASP A 471 7.65 -7.77 74.82
CA ASP A 471 6.76 -6.61 74.91
C ASP A 471 5.76 -6.50 73.73
N ALA A 472 4.70 -5.74 73.98
CA ALA A 472 3.43 -5.53 73.25
C ALA A 472 3.53 -4.65 71.96
N PRO A 473 2.41 -4.16 71.37
CA PRO A 473 1.29 -4.83 70.69
C PRO A 473 1.01 -4.28 69.25
N PRO A 474 0.02 -4.81 68.49
CA PRO A 474 -0.15 -4.64 67.04
C PRO A 474 -1.27 -3.60 66.67
N PRO A 475 -1.80 -3.52 65.42
CA PRO A 475 -2.16 -2.27 64.73
C PRO A 475 -3.55 -1.71 65.09
N PRO A 476 -3.89 -0.45 64.72
CA PRO A 476 -5.25 0.05 64.88
C PRO A 476 -6.13 -0.31 63.68
N ALA A 477 -7.36 -0.74 63.96
CA ALA A 477 -8.44 -0.85 63.01
C ALA A 477 -9.75 -0.27 63.58
N VAL A 478 -10.50 0.36 62.66
CA VAL A 478 -11.96 0.58 62.59
C VAL A 478 -12.65 1.65 63.45
N ALA A 479 -13.42 2.51 62.77
CA ALA A 479 -14.79 2.84 63.17
C ALA A 479 -15.68 3.11 61.93
N ALA A 480 -16.81 2.40 61.85
CA ALA A 480 -17.98 2.68 61.00
C ALA A 480 -18.95 3.65 61.72
N PRO A 481 -20.03 4.13 61.08
CA PRO A 481 -21.37 3.49 61.24
C PRO A 481 -22.17 3.41 59.91
N ALA A 482 -22.89 2.32 59.59
CA ALA A 482 -24.27 1.89 59.95
C ALA A 482 -25.38 2.86 59.43
N ALA A 483 -26.21 2.54 58.42
CA ALA A 483 -27.27 1.51 58.23
C ALA A 483 -28.70 2.03 58.55
N ALA A 484 -29.65 1.88 57.60
CA ALA A 484 -31.13 1.69 57.76
C ALA A 484 -31.85 1.97 56.40
N THR A 485 -32.28 0.98 55.60
CA THR A 485 -33.52 0.14 55.61
C THR A 485 -34.69 0.66 54.76
N GLY A 486 -35.29 -0.24 53.95
CA GLY A 486 -36.70 -0.21 53.48
C GLY A 486 -36.89 0.01 51.97
N GLN A 487 -36.93 -1.02 51.11
CA GLN A 487 -38.07 -1.87 50.69
C GLN A 487 -39.03 -1.28 49.62
N ALA A 488 -39.21 -2.12 48.58
CA ALA A 488 -40.42 -2.40 47.79
C ALA A 488 -40.76 -1.57 46.53
N ALA A 489 -41.23 -2.35 45.55
CA ALA A 489 -41.54 -2.04 44.16
C ALA A 489 -42.92 -1.40 43.95
N ALA A 490 -43.08 -0.66 42.85
CA ALA A 490 -44.30 -0.60 42.03
C ALA A 490 -44.06 0.26 40.76
N GLU A 491 -44.53 -0.23 39.62
CA GLU A 491 -44.66 0.48 38.34
C GLU A 491 -46.09 1.09 38.24
N PRO A 492 -46.45 1.82 37.15
CA PRO A 492 -46.75 3.26 37.06
C PRO A 492 -48.25 3.62 37.17
N PRO A 493 -48.65 4.91 37.04
CA PRO A 493 -49.60 5.30 35.96
C PRO A 493 -49.39 6.77 35.45
N PRO A 494 -50.33 7.45 34.73
CA PRO A 494 -50.21 7.74 33.30
C PRO A 494 -50.21 9.26 32.92
N SER A 495 -49.93 9.54 31.63
CA SER A 495 -50.45 10.63 30.77
C SER A 495 -50.93 11.95 31.42
N GLU A 496 -50.35 13.09 30.99
CA GLU A 496 -51.16 14.15 30.35
C GLU A 496 -50.34 15.21 29.59
N ALA A 497 -50.91 15.62 28.46
CA ALA A 497 -50.43 16.66 27.56
C ALA A 497 -50.71 18.05 28.12
N LEU A 498 -49.85 19.04 27.83
CA LEU A 498 -50.27 20.43 27.71
C LEU A 498 -49.40 21.19 26.72
N THR A 499 -50.12 21.74 25.76
CA THR A 499 -49.76 22.67 24.69
C THR A 499 -49.16 23.98 25.20
N ALA A 500 -48.14 24.49 24.51
CA ALA A 500 -47.84 25.93 24.47
C ALA A 500 -47.49 26.34 23.03
N ARG A 501 -48.40 27.13 22.44
CA ARG A 501 -48.18 27.95 21.25
C ARG A 501 -47.14 29.02 21.57
N ALA A 502 -46.15 29.20 20.70
CA ALA A 502 -45.55 30.50 20.44
C ALA A 502 -45.24 30.62 18.95
N GLN A 503 -45.88 31.61 18.33
CA GLN A 503 -45.76 31.99 16.94
C GLN A 503 -44.41 32.68 16.70
N GLY A 504 -43.78 32.38 15.57
CA GLY A 504 -42.61 33.08 15.04
C GLY A 504 -42.35 32.63 13.60
N GLU A 505 -42.53 33.55 12.66
CA GLU A 505 -42.48 33.37 11.20
C GLU A 505 -41.15 32.82 10.64
N PRO A 506 -41.14 32.29 9.39
CA PRO A 506 -40.13 31.35 8.92
C PRO A 506 -38.95 32.01 8.18
N PRO A 507 -37.73 31.45 8.24
CA PRO A 507 -36.69 31.78 7.29
C PRO A 507 -36.77 30.87 6.04
N LYS A 508 -37.03 31.54 4.91
CA LYS A 508 -36.65 31.24 3.51
C LYS A 508 -36.09 29.85 3.20
N GLN A 509 -36.90 29.06 2.47
CA GLN A 509 -36.48 27.85 1.77
C GLN A 509 -35.38 28.17 0.73
N GLN A 510 -34.19 27.58 0.92
CA GLN A 510 -33.24 27.35 -0.17
C GLN A 510 -33.40 25.90 -0.64
N GLY A 511 -33.54 25.74 -1.97
CA GLY A 511 -34.01 24.54 -2.63
C GLY A 511 -33.20 23.28 -2.34
N ALA A 512 -33.90 22.25 -1.84
CA ALA A 512 -33.45 20.88 -1.90
C ALA A 512 -33.32 20.45 -3.37
N LYS A 513 -32.11 20.09 -3.81
CA LYS A 513 -31.90 19.36 -5.07
C LYS A 513 -32.59 18.00 -4.95
N ARG A 514 -33.71 17.84 -5.65
CA ARG A 514 -34.35 16.55 -5.91
C ARG A 514 -33.34 15.64 -6.61
N VAL A 515 -33.07 14.49 -6.00
CA VAL A 515 -32.41 13.35 -6.66
C VAL A 515 -33.42 12.76 -7.67
N PRO A 516 -33.07 12.62 -8.96
CA PRO A 516 -33.96 11.96 -9.91
C PRO A 516 -34.00 10.43 -9.63
N PRO A 517 -35.16 9.77 -9.77
CA PRO A 517 -35.24 8.32 -9.65
C PRO A 517 -34.48 7.61 -10.78
N PRO A 518 -33.97 6.39 -10.54
CA PRO A 518 -33.22 5.63 -11.54
C PRO A 518 -34.09 5.28 -12.77
N PRO A 519 -33.49 5.20 -13.97
CA PRO A 519 -34.21 4.84 -15.17
C PRO A 519 -34.72 3.39 -15.12
N PRO A 520 -35.86 3.07 -15.76
CA PRO A 520 -36.39 1.72 -15.82
C PRO A 520 -35.47 0.78 -16.63
N PRO A 521 -35.48 -0.52 -16.32
CA PRO A 521 -34.65 -1.50 -17.03
C PRO A 521 -35.08 -1.65 -18.49
N LEU A 522 -34.10 -1.62 -19.40
CA LEU A 522 -34.30 -1.90 -20.82
C LEU A 522 -34.69 -3.38 -21.03
N PRO A 523 -35.53 -3.68 -22.03
CA PRO A 523 -36.12 -5.00 -22.22
C PRO A 523 -35.10 -6.05 -22.66
N LYS A 524 -35.30 -7.28 -22.17
CA LYS A 524 -34.55 -8.48 -22.56
C LYS A 524 -34.77 -8.77 -24.04
N GLY A 525 -33.74 -8.53 -24.85
CA GLY A 525 -33.58 -9.08 -26.19
C GLY A 525 -33.06 -10.51 -26.09
N THR A 526 -33.84 -11.43 -26.64
CA THR A 526 -33.67 -12.88 -26.70
C THR A 526 -32.53 -13.34 -27.61
N ASP A 527 -31.87 -14.40 -27.15
CA ASP A 527 -31.26 -15.52 -27.88
C ASP A 527 -30.36 -15.31 -29.10
N GLY A 528 -29.13 -15.81 -28.95
CA GLY A 528 -28.15 -16.11 -29.98
C GLY A 528 -27.11 -17.07 -29.42
N SER A 529 -27.56 -18.27 -29.11
CA SER A 529 -26.96 -19.32 -28.30
C SER A 529 -25.71 -20.03 -28.91
N LYS A 530 -24.94 -20.67 -28.01
CA LYS A 530 -24.08 -21.88 -28.19
C LYS A 530 -22.71 -21.69 -28.87
N ALA A 531 -21.61 -22.33 -28.47
CA ALA A 531 -21.25 -23.25 -27.38
C ALA A 531 -19.69 -23.20 -27.28
N PHE A 532 -19.04 -23.49 -26.16
CA PHE A 532 -18.50 -24.83 -25.90
C PHE A 532 -18.03 -24.97 -24.45
N VAL A 533 -18.25 -26.16 -23.90
CA VAL A 533 -17.97 -26.62 -22.54
C VAL A 533 -16.85 -27.65 -22.57
N ALA A 534 -16.04 -27.65 -21.49
CA ALA A 534 -15.16 -28.71 -20.96
C ALA A 534 -13.87 -29.04 -21.76
N ALA A 535 -12.76 -29.50 -21.16
CA ALA A 535 -12.56 -30.14 -19.85
C ALA A 535 -11.09 -30.00 -19.39
N ARG A 536 -10.87 -29.99 -18.06
CA ARG A 536 -9.60 -30.38 -17.41
C ARG A 536 -9.46 -31.92 -17.44
N GLN A 537 -8.24 -32.44 -17.61
CA GLN A 537 -7.69 -33.53 -16.78
C GLN A 537 -6.19 -33.84 -17.05
N ASN A 538 -5.48 -34.00 -15.92
CA ASN A 538 -4.16 -34.55 -15.58
C ASN A 538 -3.41 -35.51 -16.53
N GLY A 539 -2.06 -35.40 -16.50
CA GLY A 539 -1.21 -36.51 -16.02
C GLY A 539 -0.06 -37.05 -16.92
N LYS A 540 1.17 -36.96 -16.37
CA LYS A 540 2.32 -37.90 -16.46
C LYS A 540 3.26 -37.93 -17.69
N VAL A 541 4.55 -37.84 -17.36
CA VAL A 541 5.77 -38.20 -18.13
C VAL A 541 6.03 -39.72 -18.02
N PRO A 542 6.54 -40.40 -19.07
CA PRO A 542 7.89 -40.98 -19.01
C PRO A 542 8.69 -40.93 -20.34
N ALA A 543 9.99 -41.21 -20.23
CA ALA A 543 11.04 -41.17 -21.25
C ALA A 543 11.14 -42.43 -22.14
N GLY A 544 11.87 -42.34 -23.28
CA GLY A 544 12.66 -43.46 -23.83
C GLY A 544 12.45 -43.88 -25.29
N SER A 545 13.39 -43.46 -26.16
CA SER A 545 14.03 -44.18 -27.28
C SER A 545 13.28 -44.83 -28.47
N SER A 546 13.92 -44.66 -29.65
CA SER A 546 13.95 -45.49 -30.88
C SER A 546 12.80 -45.37 -31.91
N GLY A 547 13.14 -45.00 -33.15
CA GLY A 547 12.29 -45.12 -34.36
C GLY A 547 12.24 -46.56 -34.91
N PRO A 548 11.70 -46.84 -36.14
CA PRO A 548 11.62 -45.93 -37.29
C PRO A 548 10.27 -45.92 -38.06
N ALA A 549 10.20 -44.94 -38.97
CA ALA A 549 9.51 -44.91 -40.26
C ALA A 549 8.02 -45.33 -40.38
N GLY A 550 7.20 -44.35 -40.74
CA GLY A 550 6.17 -44.55 -41.76
C GLY A 550 4.72 -44.51 -41.29
N GLN A 551 4.20 -43.31 -41.00
CA GLN A 551 2.84 -42.93 -41.42
C GLN A 551 2.64 -41.42 -41.23
N ARG A 552 2.49 -40.71 -42.35
CA ARG A 552 2.04 -39.31 -42.39
C ARG A 552 0.67 -39.20 -41.73
N ARG A 553 0.62 -38.69 -40.50
CA ARG A 553 -0.54 -37.98 -39.97
C ARG A 553 -0.22 -36.50 -40.05
N THR A 554 -1.00 -35.79 -40.85
CA THR A 554 -1.04 -34.32 -40.92
C THR A 554 -1.48 -33.79 -39.55
N ALA A 555 -0.52 -33.35 -38.74
CA ALA A 555 -0.80 -32.54 -37.56
C ALA A 555 -1.02 -31.10 -38.03
N GLY A 556 -2.25 -30.60 -37.88
CA GLY A 556 -2.55 -29.18 -37.97
C GLY A 556 -1.89 -28.47 -36.80
N GLY A 557 -0.67 -27.97 -36.99
CA GLY A 557 -0.10 -26.96 -36.12
C GLY A 557 -0.86 -25.66 -36.32
N SER A 558 -1.39 -25.06 -35.24
CA SER A 558 -1.86 -23.68 -35.29
C SER A 558 -0.66 -22.82 -35.69
N ALA A 559 -0.75 -22.21 -36.87
CA ALA A 559 0.37 -21.46 -37.41
C ALA A 559 0.45 -20.12 -36.69
N ALA A 560 1.39 -20.01 -35.75
CA ALA A 560 1.60 -18.79 -34.97
C ALA A 560 2.38 -17.77 -35.82
N LEU A 561 1.77 -16.61 -36.08
CA LEU A 561 2.43 -15.51 -36.79
C LEU A 561 3.50 -14.90 -35.88
N ARG A 562 4.73 -14.77 -36.38
CA ARG A 562 5.81 -14.11 -35.65
C ARG A 562 5.71 -12.59 -35.84
N VAL A 563 5.68 -11.85 -34.75
CA VAL A 563 5.66 -10.38 -34.74
C VAL A 563 6.93 -9.86 -34.10
N THR A 564 7.70 -9.04 -34.82
CA THR A 564 8.94 -8.43 -34.32
C THR A 564 8.73 -6.94 -34.07
N PHE A 565 9.09 -6.46 -32.89
CA PHE A 565 8.95 -5.06 -32.49
C PHE A 565 10.25 -4.26 -32.68
N PRO A 566 10.20 -2.91 -32.67
CA PRO A 566 11.38 -2.06 -32.93
C PRO A 566 12.55 -2.23 -31.95
N ASP A 567 12.32 -2.82 -30.78
CA ASP A 567 13.35 -3.15 -29.79
C ASP A 567 13.92 -4.56 -29.95
N GLY A 568 13.52 -5.29 -30.98
CA GLY A 568 13.97 -6.65 -31.25
C GLY A 568 13.16 -7.73 -30.54
N TYR A 569 12.17 -7.37 -29.73
CA TYR A 569 11.28 -8.35 -29.10
C TYR A 569 10.47 -9.09 -30.16
N VAL A 570 10.30 -10.38 -29.92
CA VAL A 570 9.57 -11.28 -30.80
C VAL A 570 8.40 -11.87 -30.02
N SER A 571 7.19 -11.71 -30.56
CA SER A 571 6.00 -12.35 -30.04
C SER A 571 5.36 -13.28 -31.06
N HIS A 572 4.52 -14.16 -30.55
CA HIS A 572 3.83 -15.17 -31.33
C HIS A 572 2.32 -14.95 -31.16
N LEU A 573 1.65 -14.61 -32.25
CA LEU A 573 0.20 -14.47 -32.27
C LEU A 573 -0.42 -15.75 -32.81
N GLU A 574 -1.13 -16.46 -31.94
CA GLU A 574 -1.92 -17.63 -32.29
C GLU A 574 -3.19 -17.23 -33.04
N ASP A 575 -3.78 -18.18 -33.77
CA ASP A 575 -5.03 -18.00 -34.51
C ASP A 575 -5.03 -16.83 -35.51
N VAL A 576 -3.88 -16.58 -36.13
CA VAL A 576 -3.71 -15.62 -37.22
C VAL A 576 -3.57 -16.39 -38.53
N SER A 577 -4.60 -16.31 -39.37
CA SER A 577 -4.57 -16.93 -40.71
C SER A 577 -4.04 -15.94 -41.76
N ALA A 578 -3.57 -16.43 -42.90
CA ALA A 578 -3.23 -15.57 -44.03
C ALA A 578 -4.44 -14.73 -44.54
N GLY A 579 -5.68 -15.12 -44.21
CA GLY A 579 -6.89 -14.35 -44.52
C GLY A 579 -7.17 -13.19 -43.56
N THR A 580 -6.44 -13.08 -42.43
CA THR A 580 -6.68 -12.03 -41.43
C THR A 580 -6.46 -10.64 -42.05
N PRO A 581 -7.43 -9.70 -41.91
CA PRO A 581 -7.24 -8.32 -42.34
C PRO A 581 -6.09 -7.65 -41.59
N VAL A 582 -5.28 -6.85 -42.29
CA VAL A 582 -4.15 -6.13 -41.67
C VAL A 582 -4.63 -5.24 -40.53
N GLN A 583 -5.78 -4.56 -40.66
CA GLN A 583 -6.33 -3.74 -39.57
C GLN A 583 -6.82 -4.53 -38.37
N GLU A 584 -7.28 -5.76 -38.58
CA GLU A 584 -7.65 -6.64 -37.47
C GLU A 584 -6.40 -7.06 -36.70
N LEU A 585 -5.32 -7.40 -37.40
CA LEU A 585 -4.04 -7.70 -36.76
C LEU A 585 -3.46 -6.48 -36.02
N VAL A 586 -3.55 -5.29 -36.63
CA VAL A 586 -3.18 -4.02 -35.98
C VAL A 586 -3.98 -3.82 -34.71
N ARG A 587 -5.32 -3.99 -34.74
CA ARG A 587 -6.17 -3.85 -33.55
C ARG A 587 -5.84 -4.87 -32.47
N ARG A 588 -5.53 -6.12 -32.85
CA ARG A 588 -5.07 -7.15 -31.89
C ARG A 588 -3.75 -6.76 -31.24
N ILE A 589 -2.77 -6.28 -32.01
CA ILE A 589 -1.49 -5.80 -31.47
C ILE A 589 -1.71 -4.55 -30.59
N GLU A 590 -2.54 -3.61 -31.00
CA GLU A 590 -2.86 -2.44 -30.18
C GLU A 590 -3.50 -2.85 -28.85
N ALA A 591 -4.46 -3.77 -28.87
CA ALA A 591 -5.13 -4.27 -27.68
C ALA A 591 -4.22 -5.13 -26.78
N SER A 592 -3.49 -6.09 -27.36
CA SER A 592 -2.64 -7.02 -26.61
C SER A 592 -1.45 -6.34 -25.94
N TYR A 593 -0.95 -5.23 -26.51
CA TYR A 593 0.25 -4.53 -26.03
C TYR A 593 -0.06 -3.13 -25.47
N GLY A 594 -1.34 -2.77 -25.31
CA GLY A 594 -1.76 -1.49 -24.74
C GLY A 594 -1.31 -0.27 -25.57
N ILE A 595 -1.10 -0.44 -26.88
CA ILE A 595 -0.67 0.62 -27.78
C ILE A 595 -1.90 1.41 -28.23
N ARG A 596 -1.83 2.75 -28.19
CA ARG A 596 -2.93 3.63 -28.61
C ARG A 596 -3.32 3.37 -30.06
N SER A 597 -4.62 3.38 -30.34
CA SER A 597 -5.10 3.08 -31.69
C SER A 597 -4.59 4.07 -32.74
N GLY A 598 -4.16 3.54 -33.90
CA GLY A 598 -3.57 4.30 -35.00
C GLY A 598 -2.04 4.45 -34.92
N HIS A 599 -1.41 3.89 -33.87
CA HIS A 599 0.03 3.99 -33.69
C HIS A 599 0.80 2.78 -34.25
N VAL A 600 0.14 1.72 -34.68
CA VAL A 600 0.84 0.53 -35.20
C VAL A 600 0.81 0.51 -36.73
N ALA A 601 1.99 0.38 -37.34
CA ALA A 601 2.16 0.06 -38.75
C ALA A 601 2.89 -1.27 -38.89
N LEU A 602 2.39 -2.13 -39.77
CA LEU A 602 2.97 -3.45 -40.00
C LEU A 602 3.76 -3.46 -41.30
N TYR A 603 4.90 -4.15 -41.28
CA TYR A 603 5.80 -4.32 -42.41
C TYR A 603 6.10 -5.79 -42.61
N PHE A 604 6.21 -6.22 -43.86
CA PHE A 604 6.68 -7.56 -44.21
C PHE A 604 7.81 -7.42 -45.24
N GLN A 605 8.96 -8.04 -44.98
CA GLN A 605 10.16 -7.94 -45.84
C GLN A 605 10.53 -6.49 -46.20
N GLY A 606 10.36 -5.55 -45.25
CA GLY A 606 10.67 -4.13 -45.44
C GLY A 606 9.58 -3.31 -46.15
N GLN A 607 8.50 -3.93 -46.63
CA GLN A 607 7.39 -3.24 -47.30
C GLN A 607 6.19 -3.03 -46.35
N PRO A 608 5.53 -1.87 -46.37
CA PRO A 608 4.37 -1.60 -45.51
C PRO A 608 3.16 -2.43 -45.95
N LEU A 609 2.49 -3.06 -44.99
CA LEU A 609 1.22 -3.73 -45.19
C LEU A 609 0.09 -2.68 -45.23
N GLN A 610 -0.72 -2.72 -46.29
CA GLN A 610 -1.74 -1.70 -46.56
C GLN A 610 -2.96 -1.85 -45.67
N ALA A 611 -3.46 -0.72 -45.16
CA ALA A 611 -4.72 -0.66 -44.45
C ALA A 611 -5.87 -0.90 -45.44
N GLY A 612 -6.30 -2.16 -45.57
CA GLY A 612 -7.42 -2.61 -46.41
C GLY A 612 -7.15 -3.97 -47.02
N SER A 613 -5.92 -4.47 -46.90
CA SER A 613 -5.49 -5.74 -47.42
C SER A 613 -5.58 -6.84 -46.35
N THR A 614 -5.52 -8.09 -46.80
CA THR A 614 -5.27 -9.26 -45.94
C THR A 614 -3.76 -9.55 -45.88
N LEU A 615 -3.34 -10.28 -44.86
CA LEU A 615 -1.96 -10.78 -44.75
C LEU A 615 -1.48 -11.48 -46.03
N ARG A 616 -2.36 -12.31 -46.65
CA ARG A 616 -2.10 -12.99 -47.92
C ARG A 616 -1.80 -12.01 -49.06
N SER A 617 -2.63 -10.98 -49.23
CA SER A 617 -2.39 -9.95 -50.27
C SER A 617 -1.15 -9.10 -50.00
N GLY A 618 -0.66 -9.07 -48.75
CA GLY A 618 0.63 -8.48 -48.39
C GLY A 618 1.82 -9.43 -48.48
N GLY A 619 1.64 -10.65 -48.99
CA GLY A 619 2.70 -11.66 -49.14
C GLY A 619 3.05 -12.43 -47.86
N VAL A 620 2.32 -12.23 -46.76
CA VAL A 620 2.57 -12.88 -45.47
C VAL A 620 1.96 -14.29 -45.49
N THR A 621 2.81 -15.31 -45.35
CA THR A 621 2.39 -16.71 -45.20
C THR A 621 2.16 -17.06 -43.72
N HIS A 622 1.61 -18.24 -43.46
CA HIS A 622 1.27 -18.73 -42.11
C HIS A 622 2.46 -18.82 -41.13
N GLU A 623 3.71 -18.69 -41.61
CA GLU A 623 4.94 -18.68 -40.79
C GLU A 623 5.78 -17.39 -40.99
N GLY A 624 5.17 -16.36 -41.60
CA GLY A 624 5.85 -15.09 -41.87
C GLY A 624 6.23 -14.33 -40.60
N THR A 625 7.32 -13.55 -40.68
CA THR A 625 7.67 -12.56 -39.65
C THR A 625 7.22 -11.18 -40.09
N VAL A 626 6.31 -10.57 -39.33
CA VAL A 626 5.82 -9.21 -39.56
C VAL A 626 6.50 -8.27 -38.57
N CYS A 627 7.05 -7.17 -39.06
CA CYS A 627 7.69 -6.15 -38.23
C CYS A 627 6.71 -5.04 -37.87
N VAL A 628 6.61 -4.70 -36.59
CA VAL A 628 5.85 -3.55 -36.09
C VAL A 628 6.73 -2.31 -36.15
N LYS A 629 6.17 -1.19 -36.63
CA LYS A 629 6.69 0.16 -36.43
C LYS A 629 5.65 1.01 -35.71
N LEU A 630 6.09 1.79 -34.73
CA LEU A 630 5.24 2.72 -33.99
C LEU A 630 5.20 4.07 -34.71
N ARG A 631 3.99 4.60 -34.95
CA ARG A 631 3.75 5.93 -35.51
C ARG A 631 3.55 6.95 -34.38
N PRO A 632 3.95 8.22 -34.58
CA PRO A 632 3.62 9.31 -33.68
C PRO A 632 2.10 9.55 -33.55
N PRO A 633 1.62 10.03 -32.40
CA PRO A 633 0.22 10.45 -32.25
C PRO A 633 -0.10 11.62 -33.19
N GLY A 634 -1.20 11.50 -33.97
CA GLY A 634 -1.70 12.59 -34.84
C GLY A 634 -1.31 12.50 -36.31
N LEU A 635 -0.59 11.45 -36.72
CA LEU A 635 -0.40 11.06 -38.13
C LEU A 635 -1.42 9.95 -38.47
N ALA A 636 -2.70 10.30 -38.49
CA ALA A 636 -3.76 9.49 -39.10
C ALA A 636 -4.24 10.19 -40.37
#